data_AF-D4AWJ1-F1
#
_entry.id   AF-D4AWJ1-F1
#
_cell.length_a   1.000
_cell.length_b   1.000
_cell.length_c   1.000
_cell.angle_alpha   90.00
_cell.angle_beta   90.00
_cell.angle_gamma   90.00
#
_symmetry.space_group_name_H-M   'P 1'
#
loop_
_entity.id
_entity.type
_entity.pdbx_description
1 polymer ?
#
loop_
_entity_poly.entity_id
_entity_poly.type
_entity_poly.pdbx_seq_one_letter_code
_entity_poly.pdbx_strand_id
1 'polypeptide(L)'
;MGARHALLVPPANTAAAGLSADDDDDIISKDVVDRGFLTIEDAECFLSTFKVRMIEHFPFVVVPQPTMAEQLRRDRPFLFLSIISAASYSNMPLQRKLGEEVRSAIASRMIVNGEVSFDLLQGLLVYLACLIIEMRLDRPPQTKVWKSGIRFISNYDPDDDTFTRPSFGRDEHDTFTRPSFGRDEQRAVAGCYYLSSTISGLLQKQLTFPYTAYLEECCKSVYDAAEYPYDKSILYIVQLQHIVEKINRITFQHGMELKNSGSAMELYVSSLKSELEAFLVRSGFTSADETTLTIMQFHTAELSLYQLSLLDKRRQQSGSIQTTLSDDMLYAGGMAARSILELYLSLPPRSETGFNNTEWVQIGFALIVACRLASTAHAAEPAVFRRHTESLSNTLTKLKMRVSELSTDTVDLNGDKDVFTNYVDRVARLQVWLDTRLEKTGSSDIINNTASGELRTIEGTPSLENQPLAADASGVMHDFSPSDLFATMANGYPSIEEDDFAYTIDQMLVEENKPVRLLSELYISDPTLCVYIERIGPAFPEFRLDTGSEVLTSALKNLTKAFDKLVLEGNGDHGEIFPNTTSFSLSLFSVNEGNASDQPYFFDYHYTAPPLKSHPVGKDTIYRIGGLTEIFTVWTILIEAGDRIWNTPVTEYIPELADAVSYRNGKQDPVSYVDWETITVGQLASHMAGISRGSSMPDLSKQSAFPFADLPPFPAPDTPPCISKSSCNRTEFFEYIVQQPPVVLSGTTPIYSNDAFRILGYIVESIAGKPFASVLNQRILEPLKLGKTSLLLSEDPSPRVLPADTNSHGWMQGGAEAAAISMLSTVTDLAVAGKSILAAALLSRAQTNRWLKPVAHTSNPANSVGYPWVIYSAGDYPDTPIIDVYTTLSTVGLYSSYIGLVPDFNVGFTILATDSNTSPDLNPHTGVIGDNLLPALTKIAAIQASTNFGGLYSSHKANSSITVSADSSPGLVIDTWISNGTDFRATLAALNGVEEVDALSIRLYPAHLISKRTPISRQAFRAVFQDKNEFADYGTPTCVTWLSVDSLKYGGASLDQLIFEVDTDGKALDVEIPALQITLEKQK
;
A
#
# COMPACT_ATOMS: atom_id res chain seq x y z
N MET A 1 -57.86 -44.22 1.49
CA MET A 1 -57.24 -44.70 2.76
C MET A 1 -56.18 -43.70 3.13
N GLY A 2 -56.27 -43.07 4.30
CA GLY A 2 -55.65 -41.77 4.54
C GLY A 2 -54.81 -41.65 5.81
N ALA A 3 -54.48 -40.38 6.05
CA ALA A 3 -54.04 -39.72 7.29
C ALA A 3 -52.53 -39.52 7.54
N ARG A 4 -52.12 -38.25 7.33
CA ARG A 4 -51.45 -37.27 8.24
C ARG A 4 -50.16 -37.60 9.03
N HIS A 5 -49.27 -36.60 8.92
CA HIS A 5 -48.37 -35.95 9.91
C HIS A 5 -46.98 -36.50 10.27
N ALA A 6 -46.01 -35.57 10.13
CA ALA A 6 -44.94 -35.16 11.07
C ALA A 6 -43.59 -35.93 11.14
N LEU A 7 -42.53 -35.11 10.94
CA LEU A 7 -41.21 -35.03 11.63
C LEU A 7 -40.46 -36.32 12.04
N LEU A 8 -39.22 -36.47 11.55
CA LEU A 8 -37.96 -36.71 12.32
C LEU A 8 -36.83 -37.31 11.43
N VAL A 9 -35.66 -36.66 11.47
CA VAL A 9 -34.28 -37.19 11.23
C VAL A 9 -34.05 -38.44 12.12
N PRO A 10 -33.18 -39.49 11.91
CA PRO A 10 -31.78 -39.63 11.35
C PRO A 10 -31.59 -40.95 10.51
N PRO A 11 -30.41 -41.60 10.25
CA PRO A 11 -29.03 -41.43 10.80
C PRO A 11 -27.82 -41.53 9.85
N ALA A 12 -26.66 -41.21 10.43
CA ALA A 12 -25.31 -41.51 9.94
C ALA A 12 -25.01 -43.02 9.91
N ASN A 13 -24.38 -43.51 8.83
CA ASN A 13 -23.06 -44.16 8.83
C ASN A 13 -22.70 -44.83 7.48
N THR A 14 -21.46 -44.53 7.04
CA THR A 14 -20.47 -45.39 6.34
C THR A 14 -20.83 -46.10 5.04
N ALA A 15 -20.14 -45.70 3.96
CA ALA A 15 -19.30 -46.61 3.16
C ALA A 15 -18.27 -45.81 2.36
N ALA A 16 -17.00 -45.94 2.74
CA ALA A 16 -15.88 -45.60 1.87
C ALA A 16 -15.87 -46.57 0.68
N ALA A 17 -15.96 -46.03 -0.54
CA ALA A 17 -15.65 -46.74 -1.77
C ALA A 17 -14.74 -45.81 -2.59
N GLY A 18 -13.55 -46.32 -2.92
CA GLY A 18 -12.44 -45.54 -3.46
C GLY A 18 -12.76 -44.88 -4.80
N LEU A 19 -12.26 -43.66 -4.96
CA LEU A 19 -12.08 -43.00 -6.24
C LEU A 19 -10.58 -43.01 -6.55
N SER A 20 -10.25 -43.58 -7.69
CA SER A 20 -8.92 -43.59 -8.30
C SER A 20 -8.48 -42.18 -8.67
N ALA A 21 -7.19 -41.89 -8.53
CA ALA A 21 -6.56 -40.61 -8.86
C ALA A 21 -6.57 -40.24 -10.37
N ASP A 22 -7.26 -41.02 -11.21
CA ASP A 22 -7.40 -40.76 -12.65
C ASP A 22 -8.68 -39.96 -13.01
N ASP A 23 -9.61 -39.73 -12.06
CA ASP A 23 -10.88 -39.02 -12.33
C ASP A 23 -10.83 -37.50 -12.05
N ASP A 24 -9.82 -36.99 -11.35
CA ASP A 24 -9.74 -35.55 -10.98
C ASP A 24 -9.22 -34.66 -12.13
N ASP A 25 -8.39 -35.19 -13.05
CA ASP A 25 -7.91 -34.44 -14.22
C ASP A 25 -9.02 -34.19 -15.26
N ASP A 26 -10.08 -35.01 -15.27
CA ASP A 26 -11.17 -34.94 -16.24
C ASP A 26 -12.30 -33.97 -15.82
N ILE A 27 -12.26 -33.45 -14.58
CA ILE A 27 -13.21 -32.45 -14.06
C ILE A 27 -12.75 -31.02 -14.36
N ILE A 28 -11.44 -30.79 -14.53
CA ILE A 28 -10.85 -29.47 -14.76
C ILE A 28 -11.00 -29.01 -16.23
N SER A 29 -11.21 -29.93 -17.18
CA SER A 29 -11.36 -29.60 -18.61
C SER A 29 -12.80 -29.35 -19.08
N LYS A 30 -13.81 -29.68 -18.27
CA LYS A 30 -15.23 -29.58 -18.64
C LYS A 30 -15.81 -28.22 -18.27
N ASP A 31 -16.51 -27.56 -19.18
CA ASP A 31 -17.13 -26.26 -18.92
C ASP A 31 -18.48 -26.37 -18.17
N VAL A 32 -19.12 -25.24 -17.89
CA VAL A 32 -20.36 -25.17 -17.10
C VAL A 32 -21.55 -25.94 -17.71
N VAL A 33 -21.57 -26.16 -19.02
CA VAL A 33 -22.62 -26.94 -19.69
C VAL A 33 -22.29 -28.43 -19.61
N ASP A 34 -21.03 -28.81 -19.84
CA ASP A 34 -20.58 -30.22 -19.73
C ASP A 34 -20.62 -30.73 -18.29
N ARG A 35 -20.44 -29.84 -17.31
CA ARG A 35 -20.62 -30.11 -15.87
C ARG A 35 -22.07 -30.12 -15.42
N GLY A 36 -23.01 -29.84 -16.33
CA GLY A 36 -24.45 -29.89 -16.07
C GLY A 36 -24.98 -28.77 -15.16
N PHE A 37 -24.33 -27.60 -15.10
CA PHE A 37 -24.83 -26.47 -14.31
C PHE A 37 -26.05 -25.82 -14.98
N LEU A 38 -26.09 -25.86 -16.31
CA LEU A 38 -27.21 -25.44 -17.14
C LEU A 38 -27.25 -26.28 -18.43
N THR A 39 -28.40 -26.34 -19.08
CA THR A 39 -28.53 -26.98 -20.39
C THR A 39 -28.12 -26.02 -21.51
N ILE A 40 -27.83 -26.55 -22.71
CA ILE A 40 -27.54 -25.70 -23.87
C ILE A 40 -28.77 -24.88 -24.30
N GLU A 41 -29.97 -25.42 -24.05
CA GLU A 41 -31.24 -24.71 -24.25
C GLU A 41 -31.39 -23.52 -23.29
N ASP A 42 -30.99 -23.67 -22.03
CA ASP A 42 -30.96 -22.57 -21.06
C ASP A 42 -29.93 -21.51 -21.48
N ALA A 43 -28.75 -21.93 -21.96
CA ALA A 43 -27.71 -21.03 -22.45
C ALA A 43 -28.18 -20.20 -23.67
N GLU A 44 -28.93 -20.80 -24.58
CA GLU A 44 -29.54 -20.11 -25.72
C GLU A 44 -30.58 -19.07 -25.26
N CYS A 45 -31.38 -19.40 -24.24
CA CYS A 45 -32.33 -18.48 -23.64
C CYS A 45 -31.63 -17.26 -23.01
N PHE A 46 -30.55 -17.48 -22.25
CA PHE A 46 -29.75 -16.41 -21.66
C PHE A 46 -29.04 -15.55 -22.71
N LEU A 47 -28.46 -16.17 -23.75
CA LEU A 47 -27.85 -15.44 -24.86
C LEU A 47 -28.86 -14.58 -25.61
N SER A 48 -30.06 -15.12 -25.86
CA SER A 48 -31.17 -14.35 -26.47
C SER A 48 -31.58 -13.16 -25.59
N THR A 49 -31.63 -13.36 -24.27
CA THR A 49 -31.91 -12.30 -23.30
C THR A 49 -30.85 -11.19 -23.35
N PHE A 50 -29.57 -11.54 -23.42
CA PHE A 50 -28.49 -10.57 -23.58
C PHE A 50 -28.62 -9.75 -24.87
N LYS A 51 -28.83 -10.43 -26.01
CA LYS A 51 -28.95 -9.81 -27.34
C LYS A 51 -30.16 -8.90 -27.52
N VAL A 52 -31.23 -9.14 -26.77
CA VAL A 52 -32.50 -8.40 -26.93
C VAL A 52 -32.68 -7.35 -25.84
N ARG A 53 -32.30 -7.65 -24.59
CA ARG A 53 -32.62 -6.81 -23.44
C ARG A 53 -31.42 -6.08 -22.85
N MET A 54 -30.24 -6.71 -22.80
CA MET A 54 -29.06 -6.11 -22.13
C MET A 54 -28.25 -5.23 -23.07
N ILE A 55 -28.30 -5.49 -24.38
CA ILE A 55 -27.49 -4.75 -25.36
C ILE A 55 -27.84 -3.26 -25.47
N GLU A 56 -29.10 -2.88 -25.22
CA GLU A 56 -29.52 -1.47 -25.16
C GLU A 56 -28.81 -0.72 -24.02
N HIS A 57 -28.60 -1.43 -22.90
CA HIS A 57 -28.00 -0.92 -21.68
C HIS A 57 -26.47 -1.11 -21.66
N PHE A 58 -25.88 -1.86 -22.59
CA PHE A 58 -24.43 -1.97 -22.69
C PHE A 58 -23.97 -2.25 -24.13
N PRO A 59 -24.00 -1.24 -25.03
CA PRO A 59 -23.77 -1.42 -26.47
C PRO A 59 -22.30 -1.63 -26.87
N PHE A 60 -21.39 -1.83 -25.91
CA PHE A 60 -19.94 -1.94 -26.17
C PHE A 60 -19.48 -3.35 -26.53
N VAL A 61 -20.30 -4.37 -26.28
CA VAL A 61 -20.03 -5.78 -26.64
C VAL A 61 -21.25 -6.36 -27.33
N VAL A 62 -21.18 -6.51 -28.66
CA VAL A 62 -22.30 -6.99 -29.48
C VAL A 62 -22.03 -8.43 -29.94
N VAL A 63 -23.01 -9.31 -29.77
CA VAL A 63 -23.01 -10.64 -30.38
C VAL A 63 -23.99 -10.64 -31.56
N PRO A 64 -23.57 -11.04 -32.78
CA PRO A 64 -24.47 -11.08 -33.93
C PRO A 64 -25.72 -11.92 -33.67
N GLN A 65 -26.87 -11.46 -34.17
CA GLN A 65 -28.15 -12.17 -34.04
C GLN A 65 -28.09 -13.65 -34.47
N PRO A 66 -27.47 -14.04 -35.61
CA PRO A 66 -27.46 -15.45 -36.04
C PRO A 66 -26.53 -16.37 -35.23
N THR A 67 -25.68 -15.85 -34.34
CA THR A 67 -24.72 -16.67 -33.58
C THR A 67 -25.43 -17.47 -32.49
N MET A 68 -25.40 -18.79 -32.54
CA MET A 68 -25.99 -19.67 -31.51
C MET A 68 -25.08 -19.75 -30.27
N ALA A 69 -25.64 -20.10 -29.11
CA ALA A 69 -24.90 -20.29 -27.85
C ALA A 69 -23.77 -21.32 -27.99
N GLU A 70 -24.02 -22.43 -28.68
CA GLU A 70 -23.03 -23.47 -28.94
C GLU A 70 -21.85 -22.98 -29.81
N GLN A 71 -22.14 -22.06 -30.74
CA GLN A 71 -21.11 -21.43 -31.56
C GLN A 71 -20.28 -20.45 -30.72
N LEU A 72 -20.93 -19.61 -29.91
CA LEU A 72 -20.24 -18.66 -29.04
C LEU A 72 -19.38 -19.37 -27.99
N ARG A 73 -19.89 -20.45 -27.40
CA ARG A 73 -19.19 -21.33 -26.46
C ARG A 73 -17.90 -21.90 -27.06
N ARG A 74 -17.89 -22.23 -28.35
CA ARG A 74 -16.71 -22.74 -29.05
C ARG A 74 -15.73 -21.65 -29.45
N ASP A 75 -16.23 -20.54 -29.97
CA ASP A 75 -15.40 -19.50 -30.60
C ASP A 75 -14.85 -18.48 -29.59
N ARG A 76 -15.63 -18.18 -28.54
CA ARG A 76 -15.34 -17.18 -27.49
C ARG A 76 -15.84 -17.68 -26.12
N PRO A 77 -15.18 -18.69 -25.53
CA PRO A 77 -15.67 -19.40 -24.34
C PRO A 77 -15.78 -18.51 -23.10
N PHE A 78 -14.88 -17.52 -22.92
CA PHE A 78 -14.94 -16.66 -21.74
C PHE A 78 -16.04 -15.60 -21.85
N LEU A 79 -16.22 -15.02 -23.04
CA LEU A 79 -17.35 -14.15 -23.34
C LEU A 79 -18.68 -14.88 -23.18
N PHE A 80 -18.77 -16.13 -23.65
CA PHE A 80 -19.94 -16.98 -23.44
C PHE A 80 -20.26 -17.12 -21.94
N LEU A 81 -19.29 -17.51 -21.12
CA LEU A 81 -19.45 -17.67 -19.67
C LEU A 81 -19.89 -16.36 -18.99
N SER A 82 -19.31 -15.23 -19.41
CA SER A 82 -19.62 -13.91 -18.87
C SER A 82 -21.05 -13.47 -19.23
N ILE A 83 -21.50 -13.73 -20.45
CA ILE A 83 -22.86 -13.40 -20.91
C ILE A 83 -23.91 -14.23 -20.20
N ILE A 84 -23.73 -15.55 -20.08
CA ILE A 84 -24.72 -16.40 -19.39
C ILE A 84 -24.77 -16.08 -17.90
N SER A 85 -23.63 -15.74 -17.28
CA SER A 85 -23.59 -15.24 -15.90
C SER A 85 -24.41 -13.95 -15.78
N ALA A 86 -24.16 -12.96 -16.64
CA ALA A 86 -24.89 -11.68 -16.62
C ALA A 86 -26.40 -11.84 -16.87
N ALA A 87 -26.79 -12.66 -17.85
CA ALA A 87 -28.19 -12.85 -18.25
C ALA A 87 -28.99 -13.83 -17.36
N SER A 88 -28.34 -14.53 -16.42
CA SER A 88 -29.01 -15.49 -15.53
C SER A 88 -29.70 -14.87 -14.30
N TYR A 89 -29.98 -13.56 -14.35
CA TYR A 89 -30.59 -12.77 -13.27
C TYR A 89 -31.91 -13.32 -12.72
N SER A 90 -32.67 -14.06 -13.53
CA SER A 90 -33.93 -14.69 -13.11
C SER A 90 -33.72 -15.92 -12.21
N ASN A 91 -32.48 -16.44 -12.12
CA ASN A 91 -32.09 -17.58 -11.31
C ASN A 91 -30.82 -17.22 -10.52
N MET A 92 -31.01 -16.42 -9.47
CA MET A 92 -29.93 -15.90 -8.63
C MET A 92 -28.96 -16.98 -8.09
N PRO A 93 -29.43 -18.16 -7.60
CA PRO A 93 -28.51 -19.23 -7.19
C PRO A 93 -27.60 -19.73 -8.32
N LEU A 94 -28.15 -19.89 -9.54
CA LEU A 94 -27.36 -20.27 -10.71
C LEU A 94 -26.37 -19.16 -11.08
N GLN A 95 -26.81 -17.91 -11.07
CA GLN A 95 -25.99 -16.77 -11.43
C GLN A 95 -24.75 -16.61 -10.54
N ARG A 96 -24.92 -16.71 -9.21
CA ARG A 96 -23.82 -16.66 -8.24
C ARG A 96 -22.81 -17.80 -8.45
N LYS A 97 -23.31 -18.98 -8.82
CA LYS A 97 -22.45 -20.12 -9.17
C LYS A 97 -21.69 -19.86 -10.46
N LEU A 98 -22.32 -19.26 -11.46
CA LEU A 98 -21.70 -18.96 -12.75
C LEU A 98 -20.61 -17.89 -12.64
N GLY A 99 -20.75 -16.86 -11.80
CA GLY A 99 -19.65 -15.89 -11.67
C GLY A 99 -18.58 -16.26 -10.63
N GLU A 100 -18.81 -17.25 -9.75
CA GLU A 100 -17.69 -18.02 -9.14
C GLU A 100 -16.80 -18.66 -10.22
N GLU A 101 -17.42 -19.28 -11.24
CA GLU A 101 -16.69 -19.85 -12.38
C GLU A 101 -16.01 -18.76 -13.23
N VAL A 102 -16.63 -17.60 -13.43
CA VAL A 102 -15.98 -16.45 -14.09
C VAL A 102 -14.73 -16.00 -13.32
N ARG A 103 -14.81 -15.84 -11.99
CA ARG A 103 -13.68 -15.44 -11.14
C ARG A 103 -12.55 -16.48 -11.15
N SER A 104 -12.89 -17.76 -11.14
CA SER A 104 -11.92 -18.85 -11.27
C SER A 104 -11.21 -18.82 -12.63
N ALA A 105 -11.98 -18.65 -13.72
CA ALA A 105 -11.43 -18.56 -15.08
C ALA A 105 -10.50 -17.35 -15.24
N ILE A 106 -10.86 -16.21 -14.66
CA ILE A 106 -10.01 -15.02 -14.57
C ILE A 106 -8.68 -15.34 -13.87
N ALA A 107 -8.72 -15.97 -12.69
CA ALA A 107 -7.54 -16.19 -11.88
C ALA A 107 -6.58 -17.15 -12.57
N SER A 108 -7.10 -18.23 -13.13
CA SER A 108 -6.30 -19.20 -13.87
C SER A 108 -5.73 -18.60 -15.16
N ARG A 109 -6.57 -18.00 -16.02
CA ARG A 109 -6.15 -17.58 -17.37
C ARG A 109 -5.35 -16.28 -17.37
N MET A 110 -5.78 -15.27 -16.62
CA MET A 110 -5.15 -13.95 -16.67
C MET A 110 -4.07 -13.75 -15.61
N ILE A 111 -4.31 -14.21 -14.36
CA ILE A 111 -3.37 -13.96 -13.26
C ILE A 111 -2.23 -14.98 -13.28
N VAL A 112 -2.56 -16.27 -13.36
CA VAL A 112 -1.56 -17.34 -13.31
C VAL A 112 -0.85 -17.51 -14.66
N ASN A 113 -1.63 -17.59 -15.75
CA ASN A 113 -1.08 -17.89 -17.07
C ASN A 113 -0.74 -16.64 -17.92
N GLY A 114 -1.12 -15.44 -17.48
CA GLY A 114 -0.82 -14.19 -18.20
C GLY A 114 -1.48 -14.08 -19.57
N GLU A 115 -2.59 -14.79 -19.82
CA GLU A 115 -3.26 -14.81 -21.12
C GLU A 115 -3.89 -13.46 -21.45
N VAL A 116 -3.68 -12.98 -22.68
CA VAL A 116 -4.29 -11.76 -23.22
C VAL A 116 -5.00 -12.10 -24.53
N SER A 117 -6.33 -12.02 -24.54
CA SER A 117 -7.14 -12.28 -25.73
C SER A 117 -8.32 -11.33 -25.82
N PHE A 118 -8.85 -11.16 -27.05
CA PHE A 118 -10.03 -10.32 -27.27
C PHE A 118 -11.30 -10.91 -26.66
N ASP A 119 -11.39 -12.25 -26.59
CA ASP A 119 -12.43 -12.99 -25.84
C ASP A 119 -12.42 -12.60 -24.36
N LEU A 120 -11.24 -12.60 -23.72
CA LEU A 120 -11.06 -12.15 -22.34
C LEU A 120 -11.50 -10.70 -22.15
N LEU A 121 -11.08 -9.79 -23.03
CA LEU A 121 -11.45 -8.38 -22.94
C LEU A 121 -12.98 -8.16 -23.01
N GLN A 122 -13.64 -8.77 -24.00
CA GLN A 122 -15.09 -8.64 -24.15
C GLN A 122 -15.84 -9.27 -22.97
N GLY A 123 -15.40 -10.44 -22.51
CA GLY A 123 -16.00 -11.09 -21.33
C GLY A 123 -15.87 -10.23 -20.07
N LEU A 124 -14.70 -9.60 -19.86
CA LEU A 124 -14.50 -8.69 -18.73
C LEU A 124 -15.40 -7.46 -18.80
N LEU A 125 -15.56 -6.85 -19.98
CA LEU A 125 -16.46 -5.71 -20.15
C LEU A 125 -17.89 -6.08 -19.76
N VAL A 126 -18.39 -7.24 -20.19
CA VAL A 126 -19.72 -7.73 -19.82
C VAL A 126 -19.83 -8.03 -18.32
N TYR A 127 -18.84 -8.74 -17.76
CA TYR A 127 -18.83 -9.09 -16.33
C TYR A 127 -18.79 -7.84 -15.45
N LEU A 128 -17.92 -6.87 -15.76
CA LEU A 128 -17.79 -5.63 -15.00
C LEU A 128 -19.03 -4.74 -15.08
N ALA A 129 -19.69 -4.70 -16.24
CA ALA A 129 -20.91 -3.93 -16.42
C ALA A 129 -22.11 -4.47 -15.62
N CYS A 130 -22.14 -5.78 -15.33
CA CYS A 130 -23.32 -6.48 -14.77
C CYS A 130 -23.16 -6.89 -13.29
N LEU A 131 -22.10 -6.43 -12.61
CA LEU A 131 -21.65 -6.87 -11.27
C LEU A 131 -22.66 -6.76 -10.11
N ILE A 132 -23.84 -6.14 -10.27
CA ILE A 132 -24.84 -6.01 -9.18
C ILE A 132 -25.36 -7.35 -8.66
N ILE A 133 -25.37 -8.41 -9.48
CA ILE A 133 -26.14 -9.61 -9.13
C ILE A 133 -25.30 -10.68 -8.39
N GLU A 134 -23.98 -10.50 -8.33
CA GLU A 134 -23.07 -11.29 -7.50
C GLU A 134 -22.58 -10.59 -6.25
N MET A 135 -22.93 -9.32 -6.04
CA MET A 135 -22.58 -8.61 -4.82
C MET A 135 -23.41 -9.15 -3.65
N ARG A 136 -22.97 -10.27 -3.08
CA ARG A 136 -23.07 -10.46 -1.63
C ARG A 136 -22.19 -9.39 -0.99
N LEU A 137 -22.85 -8.32 -0.59
CA LEU A 137 -22.31 -7.20 0.16
C LEU A 137 -21.84 -7.58 1.59
N ASP A 138 -21.73 -8.88 1.90
CA ASP A 138 -21.56 -9.41 3.26
C ASP A 138 -20.24 -10.20 3.43
N ARG A 139 -19.38 -10.29 2.38
CA ARG A 139 -18.06 -10.97 2.42
C ARG A 139 -17.00 -10.30 1.52
N PRO A 140 -15.70 -10.36 1.89
CA PRO A 140 -14.65 -9.68 1.13
C PRO A 140 -14.47 -10.22 -0.29
N PRO A 141 -14.35 -9.36 -1.32
CA PRO A 141 -13.77 -9.77 -2.59
C PRO A 141 -12.25 -9.98 -2.39
N GLN A 142 -11.82 -11.24 -2.26
CA GLN A 142 -10.40 -11.62 -2.28
C GLN A 142 -9.78 -11.55 -3.69
N THR A 143 -9.89 -10.41 -4.39
CA THR A 143 -9.34 -10.25 -5.74
C THR A 143 -8.48 -8.99 -5.85
N LYS A 144 -7.28 -9.06 -5.27
CA LYS A 144 -6.21 -8.04 -5.31
C LYS A 144 -5.44 -7.96 -6.64
N VAL A 145 -5.99 -8.43 -7.76
CA VAL A 145 -5.24 -8.49 -9.04
C VAL A 145 -6.08 -8.03 -10.23
N TRP A 146 -6.06 -6.73 -10.49
CA TRP A 146 -6.47 -6.15 -11.78
C TRP A 146 -5.68 -4.87 -12.06
N LYS A 147 -4.36 -5.03 -12.26
CA LYS A 147 -3.48 -3.99 -12.81
C LYS A 147 -2.65 -4.49 -14.00
N SER A 148 -3.01 -5.62 -14.61
CA SER A 148 -2.35 -6.13 -15.81
C SER A 148 -3.18 -5.84 -17.07
N GLY A 149 -2.66 -4.92 -17.90
CA GLY A 149 -2.68 -5.09 -19.35
C GLY A 149 -3.92 -4.65 -20.15
N ILE A 150 -4.25 -3.36 -20.17
CA ILE A 150 -4.82 -2.74 -21.38
C ILE A 150 -3.93 -1.56 -21.76
N ARG A 151 -2.78 -1.87 -22.35
CA ARG A 151 -1.96 -0.92 -23.10
C ARG A 151 -2.24 -1.17 -24.57
N PHE A 152 -3.46 -0.85 -25.01
CA PHE A 152 -3.80 -0.78 -26.43
C PHE A 152 -3.98 0.67 -26.85
N ILE A 153 -3.01 1.12 -27.65
CA ILE A 153 -3.00 2.32 -28.50
C ILE A 153 -3.06 3.65 -27.73
N SER A 154 -1.91 4.04 -27.17
CA SER A 154 -1.53 5.44 -27.02
C SER A 154 -0.05 5.56 -27.37
N ASN A 155 0.23 5.43 -28.67
CA ASN A 155 1.34 6.11 -29.33
C ASN A 155 0.71 6.95 -30.43
N TYR A 156 -0.06 7.96 -30.03
CA TYR A 156 -0.50 9.02 -30.91
C TYR A 156 -0.77 10.25 -30.04
N ASP A 157 0.26 11.09 -29.91
CA ASP A 157 0.12 12.46 -29.44
C ASP A 157 0.21 13.36 -30.68
N PRO A 158 -0.86 14.08 -31.07
CA PRO A 158 -0.81 14.99 -32.20
C PRO A 158 -0.12 16.34 -31.91
N ASP A 159 0.28 16.67 -30.67
CA ASP A 159 0.65 18.06 -30.33
C ASP A 159 1.97 18.27 -29.53
N ASP A 160 2.92 17.32 -29.53
CA ASP A 160 4.28 17.60 -29.02
C ASP A 160 5.24 18.03 -30.16
N ASP A 161 5.28 19.33 -30.41
CA ASP A 161 6.13 19.96 -31.42
C ASP A 161 7.57 20.24 -30.94
N THR A 162 8.02 19.62 -29.84
CA THR A 162 9.33 19.93 -29.26
C THR A 162 10.13 18.75 -28.70
N PHE A 163 10.42 17.71 -29.49
CA PHE A 163 11.72 17.01 -29.35
C PHE A 163 12.18 16.38 -30.68
N THR A 164 13.34 16.84 -31.15
CA THR A 164 14.03 16.46 -32.38
C THR A 164 14.31 14.95 -32.48
N ARG A 165 13.86 14.34 -33.57
CA ARG A 165 14.21 13.00 -34.08
C ARG A 165 15.72 12.70 -34.03
N PRO A 166 16.14 11.50 -33.61
CA PRO A 166 17.20 10.76 -34.25
C PRO A 166 16.57 9.82 -35.29
N SER A 167 16.82 10.12 -36.57
CA SER A 167 16.58 9.19 -37.66
C SER A 167 17.59 8.05 -37.60
N PHE A 168 17.13 6.82 -37.36
CA PHE A 168 17.84 5.61 -37.77
C PHE A 168 16.90 4.66 -38.50
N GLY A 169 17.37 4.24 -39.68
CA GLY A 169 16.82 3.36 -40.72
C GLY A 169 15.54 2.58 -40.42
N ARG A 170 14.52 2.84 -41.24
CA ARG A 170 13.53 1.82 -41.62
C ARG A 170 14.27 0.75 -42.43
N ASP A 171 14.36 -0.47 -41.89
CA ASP A 171 14.28 -1.66 -42.71
C ASP A 171 12.80 -2.02 -42.89
N GLU A 172 12.43 -2.27 -44.15
CA GLU A 172 11.07 -2.28 -44.70
C GLU A 172 10.33 -3.63 -44.53
N HIS A 173 10.74 -4.51 -43.63
CA HIS A 173 10.18 -5.86 -43.55
C HIS A 173 10.05 -6.38 -42.11
N ASP A 174 9.03 -5.92 -41.38
CA ASP A 174 8.28 -6.77 -40.44
C ASP A 174 6.99 -6.07 -39.98
N THR A 175 5.98 -6.06 -40.86
CA THR A 175 4.60 -5.85 -40.45
C THR A 175 4.13 -7.08 -39.67
N PHE A 176 4.21 -7.04 -38.34
CA PHE A 176 3.32 -7.84 -37.49
C PHE A 176 1.88 -7.44 -37.85
N THR A 177 1.27 -8.17 -38.79
CA THR A 177 -0.15 -8.09 -39.12
C THR A 177 -0.94 -8.60 -37.94
N ARG A 178 -1.18 -7.72 -36.95
CA ARG A 178 -2.16 -7.93 -35.90
C ARG A 178 -3.53 -8.05 -36.56
N PRO A 179 -4.38 -9.04 -36.20
CA PRO A 179 -5.75 -9.06 -36.70
C PRO A 179 -6.44 -7.78 -36.22
N SER A 180 -6.83 -6.91 -37.14
CA SER A 180 -7.75 -5.82 -36.84
C SER A 180 -9.09 -6.47 -36.50
N PHE A 181 -9.54 -6.42 -35.25
CA PHE A 181 -10.86 -6.93 -34.85
C PHE A 181 -12.00 -6.01 -35.33
N GLY A 182 -11.64 -4.97 -36.11
CA GLY A 182 -12.58 -4.12 -36.83
C GLY A 182 -13.40 -3.26 -35.88
N ARG A 183 -14.69 -3.12 -36.16
CA ARG A 183 -15.59 -2.29 -35.36
C ARG A 183 -15.87 -2.86 -33.96
N ASP A 184 -15.71 -4.16 -33.74
CA ASP A 184 -15.83 -4.76 -32.41
C ASP A 184 -14.73 -4.25 -31.47
N GLU A 185 -13.52 -4.03 -31.99
CA GLU A 185 -12.41 -3.42 -31.23
C GLU A 185 -12.76 -1.98 -30.83
N GLN A 186 -13.31 -1.20 -31.78
CA GLN A 186 -13.71 0.19 -31.56
C GLN A 186 -14.80 0.30 -30.48
N ARG A 187 -15.80 -0.59 -30.49
CA ARG A 187 -16.84 -0.69 -29.45
C ARG A 187 -16.25 -1.06 -28.09
N ALA A 188 -15.33 -2.03 -28.04
CA ALA A 188 -14.67 -2.44 -26.81
C ALA A 188 -13.81 -1.31 -26.20
N VAL A 189 -13.08 -0.56 -27.02
CA VAL A 189 -12.29 0.61 -26.58
C VAL A 189 -13.21 1.68 -25.96
N ALA A 190 -14.34 1.96 -26.57
CA ALA A 190 -15.34 2.88 -26.01
C ALA A 190 -15.91 2.36 -24.67
N GLY A 191 -16.12 1.04 -24.54
CA GLY A 191 -16.58 0.41 -23.30
C GLY A 191 -15.56 0.48 -22.17
N CYS A 192 -14.27 0.29 -22.48
CA CYS A 192 -13.18 0.44 -21.52
C CYS A 192 -13.13 1.86 -20.96
N TYR A 193 -13.21 2.88 -21.82
CA TYR A 193 -13.28 4.27 -21.40
C TYR A 193 -14.51 4.53 -20.52
N TYR A 194 -15.69 4.11 -20.98
CA TYR A 194 -16.94 4.34 -20.26
C TYR A 194 -16.89 3.76 -18.84
N LEU A 195 -16.55 2.48 -18.69
CA LEU A 195 -16.45 1.84 -17.37
C LEU A 195 -15.33 2.45 -16.51
N SER A 196 -14.16 2.73 -17.10
CA SER A 196 -13.03 3.33 -16.37
C SER A 196 -13.38 4.73 -15.85
N SER A 197 -14.00 5.57 -16.68
CA SER A 197 -14.44 6.92 -16.30
C SER A 197 -15.54 6.87 -15.24
N THR A 198 -16.51 5.97 -15.39
CA THR A 198 -17.61 5.83 -14.42
C THR A 198 -17.08 5.37 -13.06
N ILE A 199 -16.24 4.33 -13.03
CA ILE A 199 -15.65 3.82 -11.78
C ILE A 199 -14.72 4.87 -11.15
N SER A 200 -13.92 5.58 -11.94
CA SER A 200 -13.03 6.63 -11.44
C SER A 200 -13.82 7.79 -10.81
N GLY A 201 -14.93 8.20 -11.43
CA GLY A 201 -15.84 9.21 -10.89
C GLY A 201 -16.53 8.76 -9.61
N LEU A 202 -16.98 7.51 -9.52
CA LEU A 202 -17.64 6.96 -8.33
C LEU A 202 -16.67 6.72 -7.16
N LEU A 203 -15.45 6.27 -7.44
CA LEU A 203 -14.45 5.93 -6.42
C LEU A 203 -13.46 7.06 -6.11
N GLN A 204 -13.60 8.22 -6.76
CA GLN A 204 -12.64 9.35 -6.68
C GLN A 204 -11.18 8.94 -6.92
N LYS A 205 -10.94 8.09 -7.92
CA LYS A 205 -9.59 7.60 -8.28
C LYS A 205 -9.07 8.23 -9.56
N GLN A 206 -7.75 8.19 -9.73
CA GLN A 206 -7.08 8.65 -10.96
C GLN A 206 -7.58 7.86 -12.18
N LEU A 207 -8.00 8.58 -13.21
CA LEU A 207 -8.45 8.02 -14.48
C LEU A 207 -7.29 7.30 -15.17
N THR A 208 -7.44 6.01 -15.40
CA THR A 208 -6.40 5.15 -16.02
C THR A 208 -6.52 5.05 -17.54
N PHE A 209 -7.65 5.48 -18.10
CA PHE A 209 -7.93 5.45 -19.53
C PHE A 209 -8.55 6.80 -19.95
N PRO A 210 -7.73 7.80 -20.34
CA PRO A 210 -8.20 9.15 -20.64
C PRO A 210 -8.96 9.22 -21.98
N TYR A 211 -9.79 10.25 -22.11
CA TYR A 211 -10.40 10.60 -23.39
C TYR A 211 -9.32 11.03 -24.39
N THR A 212 -9.34 10.47 -25.61
CA THR A 212 -8.34 10.75 -26.66
C THR A 212 -9.01 10.99 -28.01
N ALA A 213 -8.30 11.67 -28.93
CA ALA A 213 -8.76 11.86 -30.31
C ALA A 213 -9.02 10.52 -31.03
N TYR A 214 -8.22 9.49 -30.71
CA TYR A 214 -8.40 8.14 -31.24
C TYR A 214 -9.71 7.48 -30.77
N LEU A 215 -10.07 7.65 -29.49
CA LEU A 215 -11.37 7.19 -28.97
C LEU A 215 -12.52 7.90 -29.69
N GLU A 216 -12.41 9.20 -29.92
CA GLU A 216 -13.42 9.96 -30.66
C GLU A 216 -13.57 9.49 -32.12
N GLU A 217 -12.46 9.17 -32.79
CA GLU A 217 -12.45 8.59 -34.14
C GLU A 217 -13.10 7.20 -34.16
N CYS A 218 -12.81 6.36 -33.16
CA CYS A 218 -13.44 5.05 -32.99
C CYS A 218 -14.96 5.18 -32.82
N CYS A 219 -15.44 6.08 -31.97
CA CYS A 219 -16.86 6.33 -31.78
C CYS A 219 -17.54 6.86 -33.06
N LYS A 220 -16.89 7.78 -33.80
CA LYS A 220 -17.40 8.30 -35.09
C LYS A 220 -17.46 7.21 -36.17
N SER A 221 -16.43 6.38 -36.28
CA SER A 221 -16.38 5.24 -37.20
C SER A 221 -17.53 4.26 -36.95
N VAL A 222 -17.80 3.93 -35.69
CA VAL A 222 -18.92 3.08 -35.30
C VAL A 222 -20.27 3.77 -35.57
N TYR A 223 -20.37 5.06 -35.29
CA TYR A 223 -21.57 5.87 -35.54
C TYR A 223 -21.94 5.93 -37.04
N ASP A 224 -20.96 6.19 -37.92
CA ASP A 224 -21.17 6.32 -39.36
C ASP A 224 -21.49 4.97 -40.01
N ALA A 225 -20.86 3.89 -39.53
CA ALA A 225 -21.14 2.55 -40.00
C ALA A 225 -22.52 2.05 -39.57
N ALA A 226 -22.95 2.38 -38.34
CA ALA A 226 -24.24 2.02 -37.75
C ALA A 226 -24.65 0.56 -38.04
N GLU A 227 -23.71 -0.38 -37.81
CA GLU A 227 -23.89 -1.80 -38.13
C GLU A 227 -24.93 -2.46 -37.22
N TYR A 228 -25.04 -1.98 -35.99
CA TYR A 228 -26.08 -2.38 -35.04
C TYR A 228 -26.94 -1.19 -34.59
N PRO A 229 -28.21 -1.42 -34.17
CA PRO A 229 -29.15 -0.35 -33.84
C PRO A 229 -28.65 0.64 -32.79
N TYR A 230 -27.87 0.16 -31.81
CA TYR A 230 -27.37 0.94 -30.68
C TYR A 230 -25.95 1.50 -30.89
N ASP A 231 -25.37 1.36 -32.09
CA ASP A 231 -24.05 1.91 -32.38
C ASP A 231 -24.03 3.44 -32.29
N LYS A 232 -25.17 4.07 -32.64
CA LYS A 232 -25.29 5.53 -32.61
C LYS A 232 -25.27 6.09 -31.20
N SER A 233 -25.80 5.36 -30.21
CA SER A 233 -25.83 5.82 -28.82
C SER A 233 -24.45 5.81 -28.16
N ILE A 234 -23.51 4.96 -28.62
CA ILE A 234 -22.14 4.89 -28.09
C ILE A 234 -21.45 6.25 -28.14
N LEU A 235 -21.55 6.96 -29.26
CA LEU A 235 -20.95 8.29 -29.41
C LEU A 235 -21.52 9.27 -28.38
N TYR A 236 -22.83 9.27 -28.19
CA TYR A 236 -23.52 10.15 -27.26
C TYR A 236 -23.18 9.82 -25.80
N ILE A 237 -23.16 8.54 -25.43
CA ILE A 237 -22.79 8.08 -24.08
C ILE A 237 -21.37 8.51 -23.74
N VAL A 238 -20.41 8.31 -24.66
CA VAL A 238 -19.00 8.67 -24.46
C VAL A 238 -18.81 10.18 -24.35
N GLN A 239 -19.51 10.97 -25.18
CA GLN A 239 -19.46 12.44 -25.12
C GLN A 239 -20.04 12.97 -23.81
N LEU A 240 -21.19 12.46 -23.37
CA LEU A 240 -21.80 12.85 -22.09
C LEU A 240 -20.92 12.43 -20.91
N GLN A 241 -20.31 11.25 -20.96
CA GLN A 241 -19.39 10.78 -19.92
C GLN A 241 -18.12 11.64 -19.84
N HIS A 242 -17.62 12.14 -20.97
CA HIS A 242 -16.50 13.09 -20.98
C HIS A 242 -16.86 14.45 -20.37
N ILE A 243 -18.10 14.93 -20.56
CA ILE A 243 -18.60 16.13 -19.87
C ILE A 243 -18.65 15.90 -18.36
N VAL A 244 -19.15 14.74 -17.91
CA VAL A 244 -19.15 14.35 -16.48
C VAL A 244 -17.72 14.30 -15.92
N GLU A 245 -16.76 13.74 -16.67
CA GLU A 245 -15.35 13.70 -16.29
C GLU A 245 -14.77 15.12 -16.09
N LYS A 246 -15.05 16.05 -17.01
CA LYS A 246 -14.62 17.46 -16.89
C LYS A 246 -15.21 18.13 -15.65
N ILE A 247 -16.50 17.91 -15.37
CA ILE A 247 -17.18 18.42 -14.17
C ILE A 247 -16.45 17.91 -12.91
N ASN A 248 -16.17 16.61 -12.84
CA ASN A 248 -15.50 16.00 -11.69
C ASN A 248 -14.06 16.52 -11.53
N ARG A 249 -13.30 16.65 -12.62
CA ARG A 249 -11.92 17.16 -12.60
C ARG A 249 -11.85 18.60 -12.11
N ILE A 250 -12.73 19.48 -12.59
CA ILE A 250 -12.77 20.88 -12.18
C ILE A 250 -13.18 20.99 -10.70
N THR A 251 -14.16 20.19 -10.28
CA THR A 251 -14.60 20.11 -8.87
C THR A 251 -13.45 19.68 -7.96
N PHE A 252 -12.66 18.69 -8.38
CA PHE A 252 -11.51 18.19 -7.63
C PHE A 252 -10.35 19.20 -7.59
N GLN A 253 -10.01 19.83 -8.72
CA GLN A 253 -8.86 20.73 -8.83
C GLN A 253 -9.09 22.12 -8.22
N HIS A 254 -10.31 22.65 -8.29
CA HIS A 254 -10.62 24.04 -7.92
C HIS A 254 -11.67 24.15 -6.80
N GLY A 255 -12.01 23.06 -6.10
CA GLY A 255 -13.11 22.99 -5.14
C GLY A 255 -13.09 24.08 -4.04
N MET A 256 -11.92 24.50 -3.58
CA MET A 256 -11.78 25.59 -2.58
C MET A 256 -11.86 27.00 -3.19
N GLU A 257 -11.40 27.20 -4.42
CA GLU A 257 -11.49 28.48 -5.14
C GLU A 257 -12.92 28.76 -5.60
N LEU A 258 -13.63 27.71 -6.05
CA LEU A 258 -15.05 27.70 -6.41
C LEU A 258 -15.94 28.09 -5.21
N LYS A 259 -15.54 27.74 -3.99
CA LYS A 259 -16.24 28.12 -2.74
C LYS A 259 -16.02 29.58 -2.34
N ASN A 260 -14.89 30.19 -2.71
CA ASN A 260 -14.49 31.52 -2.24
C ASN A 260 -14.80 32.67 -3.22
N SER A 261 -14.99 32.37 -4.52
CA SER A 261 -15.26 33.38 -5.55
C SER A 261 -16.55 33.07 -6.32
N GLY A 262 -17.66 33.72 -5.96
CA GLY A 262 -18.96 33.53 -6.62
C GLY A 262 -18.92 33.72 -8.14
N SER A 263 -18.13 34.66 -8.65
CA SER A 263 -18.00 34.90 -10.10
C SER A 263 -17.27 33.79 -10.87
N ALA A 264 -16.39 33.02 -10.21
CA ALA A 264 -15.64 31.94 -10.85
C ALA A 264 -16.55 30.72 -11.07
N MET A 265 -17.28 30.31 -10.04
CA MET A 265 -18.27 29.22 -10.12
C MET A 265 -19.35 29.50 -11.17
N GLU A 266 -19.79 30.76 -11.28
CA GLU A 266 -20.75 31.20 -12.30
C GLU A 266 -20.21 31.05 -13.73
N LEU A 267 -18.96 31.43 -13.98
CA LEU A 267 -18.32 31.26 -15.29
C LEU A 267 -18.13 29.78 -15.64
N TYR A 268 -17.75 28.94 -14.67
CA TYR A 268 -17.58 27.50 -14.88
C TYR A 268 -18.89 26.78 -15.18
N VAL A 269 -19.92 27.01 -14.35
CA VAL A 269 -21.24 26.41 -14.57
C VAL A 269 -21.83 26.90 -15.90
N SER A 270 -21.68 28.18 -16.22
CA SER A 270 -22.15 28.72 -17.52
C SER A 270 -21.40 28.11 -18.72
N SER A 271 -20.09 27.90 -18.60
CA SER A 271 -19.27 27.27 -19.65
C SER A 271 -19.67 25.82 -19.88
N LEU A 272 -19.80 25.02 -18.82
CA LEU A 272 -20.16 23.60 -18.92
C LEU A 272 -21.63 23.40 -19.33
N LYS A 273 -22.51 24.29 -18.88
CA LYS A 273 -23.90 24.36 -19.37
C LYS A 273 -23.95 24.65 -20.87
N SER A 274 -23.15 25.61 -21.35
CA SER A 274 -23.04 25.92 -22.79
C SER A 274 -22.51 24.71 -23.58
N GLU A 275 -21.60 23.93 -23.02
CA GLU A 275 -21.08 22.71 -23.65
C GLU A 275 -22.15 21.61 -23.74
N LEU A 276 -22.98 21.44 -22.70
CA LEU A 276 -24.10 20.52 -22.69
C LEU A 276 -25.23 20.95 -23.65
N GLU A 277 -25.51 22.25 -23.73
CA GLU A 277 -26.45 22.82 -24.72
C GLU A 277 -25.91 22.66 -26.16
N ALA A 278 -24.61 22.87 -26.38
CA ALA A 278 -23.96 22.63 -27.65
C ALA A 278 -23.97 21.15 -28.05
N PHE A 279 -23.88 20.23 -27.07
CA PHE A 279 -24.11 18.81 -27.31
C PHE A 279 -25.52 18.58 -27.87
N LEU A 280 -26.58 19.06 -27.18
CA LEU A 280 -27.97 18.90 -27.63
C LEU A 280 -28.22 19.43 -29.05
N VAL A 281 -27.68 20.61 -29.37
CA VAL A 281 -27.83 21.22 -30.70
C VAL A 281 -27.10 20.43 -31.77
N ARG A 282 -25.90 19.90 -31.49
CA ARG A 282 -25.09 19.15 -32.47
C ARG A 282 -25.59 17.73 -32.69
N SER A 283 -26.04 17.06 -31.65
CA SER A 283 -26.54 15.68 -31.74
C SER A 283 -27.96 15.60 -32.27
N GLY A 284 -28.73 16.70 -32.20
CA GLY A 284 -30.16 16.68 -32.50
C GLY A 284 -30.94 15.82 -31.50
N PHE A 285 -30.38 15.62 -30.30
CA PHE A 285 -30.90 14.73 -29.27
C PHE A 285 -32.35 15.10 -28.90
N THR A 286 -33.26 14.17 -29.16
CA THR A 286 -34.66 14.27 -28.73
C THR A 286 -34.99 13.06 -27.86
N SER A 287 -35.49 13.30 -26.64
CA SER A 287 -35.79 12.26 -25.65
C SER A 287 -36.79 11.18 -26.10
N ALA A 288 -37.45 11.35 -27.25
CA ALA A 288 -38.43 10.43 -27.79
C ALA A 288 -37.82 9.26 -28.61
N ASP A 289 -36.60 9.43 -29.14
CA ASP A 289 -35.98 8.50 -30.11
C ASP A 289 -34.67 7.87 -29.60
N GLU A 290 -34.29 8.13 -28.35
CA GLU A 290 -33.00 7.77 -27.77
C GLU A 290 -33.11 6.64 -26.73
N THR A 291 -32.01 5.92 -26.49
CA THR A 291 -32.00 4.80 -25.54
C THR A 291 -32.14 5.26 -24.10
N THR A 292 -32.70 4.38 -23.26
CA THR A 292 -32.87 4.63 -21.82
C THR A 292 -31.56 5.07 -21.16
N LEU A 293 -30.47 4.36 -21.46
CA LEU A 293 -29.12 4.64 -20.96
C LEU A 293 -28.65 6.05 -21.33
N THR A 294 -28.87 6.48 -22.57
CA THR A 294 -28.39 7.80 -23.05
C THR A 294 -29.15 8.93 -22.36
N ILE A 295 -30.47 8.76 -22.17
CA ILE A 295 -31.30 9.74 -21.46
C ILE A 295 -30.91 9.81 -19.98
N MET A 296 -30.68 8.66 -19.33
CA MET A 296 -30.20 8.64 -17.94
C MET A 296 -28.82 9.27 -17.80
N GLN A 297 -27.91 9.02 -18.73
CA GLN A 297 -26.58 9.62 -18.77
C GLN A 297 -26.63 11.15 -18.95
N PHE A 298 -27.56 11.65 -19.78
CA PHE A 298 -27.76 13.08 -19.98
C PHE A 298 -28.21 13.76 -18.68
N HIS A 299 -29.26 13.25 -18.04
CA HIS A 299 -29.72 13.81 -16.78
C HIS A 299 -28.71 13.62 -15.64
N THR A 300 -27.88 12.59 -15.69
CA THR A 300 -26.76 12.41 -14.76
C THR A 300 -25.70 13.50 -14.94
N ALA A 301 -25.43 13.91 -16.18
CA ALA A 301 -24.53 15.04 -16.47
C ALA A 301 -25.12 16.37 -15.96
N GLU A 302 -26.42 16.61 -16.16
CA GLU A 302 -27.12 17.77 -15.58
C GLU A 302 -27.04 17.74 -14.04
N LEU A 303 -27.31 16.58 -13.43
CA LEU A 303 -27.28 16.42 -11.99
C LEU A 303 -25.88 16.66 -11.41
N SER A 304 -24.84 16.17 -12.08
CA SER A 304 -23.44 16.38 -11.69
C SER A 304 -23.02 17.84 -11.79
N LEU A 305 -23.51 18.57 -12.80
CA LEU A 305 -23.24 20.00 -12.98
C LEU A 305 -23.81 20.85 -11.83
N TYR A 306 -25.01 20.51 -11.36
CA TYR A 306 -25.70 21.29 -10.32
C TYR A 306 -25.42 20.80 -8.90
N GLN A 307 -24.69 19.70 -8.69
CA GLN A 307 -24.31 19.23 -7.35
C GLN A 307 -23.46 20.25 -6.57
N LEU A 308 -22.68 21.09 -7.26
CA LEU A 308 -21.81 22.09 -6.63
C LEU A 308 -22.59 23.12 -5.78
N SER A 309 -23.84 23.43 -6.13
CA SER A 309 -24.68 24.38 -5.37
C SER A 309 -25.18 23.80 -4.04
N LEU A 310 -25.16 22.47 -3.88
CA LEU A 310 -25.53 21.78 -2.63
C LEU A 310 -24.40 21.79 -1.58
N LEU A 311 -23.20 22.27 -1.95
CA LEU A 311 -22.02 22.33 -1.06
C LEU A 311 -21.92 23.65 -0.27
N ASP A 312 -22.75 24.65 -0.59
CA ASP A 312 -22.64 26.00 -0.06
C ASP A 312 -23.57 26.22 1.16
N LYS A 313 -23.18 25.69 2.33
CA LYS A 313 -23.90 25.92 3.61
C LYS A 313 -23.57 27.28 4.26
N ARG A 314 -22.44 27.93 3.89
CA ARG A 314 -21.87 29.09 4.59
C ARG A 314 -22.64 30.40 4.34
N ARG A 315 -23.41 30.50 3.25
CA ARG A 315 -24.24 31.68 2.93
C ARG A 315 -25.53 31.80 3.76
N GLN A 316 -26.00 30.74 4.42
CA GLN A 316 -27.24 30.80 5.21
C GLN A 316 -27.06 31.40 6.61
N GLN A 317 -25.83 31.50 7.12
CA GLN A 317 -25.57 32.11 8.43
C GLN A 317 -25.23 33.61 8.36
N SER A 318 -24.85 34.11 7.18
CA SER A 318 -24.56 35.53 6.96
C SER A 318 -25.70 36.15 6.18
N GLY A 319 -26.48 37.05 6.79
CA GLY A 319 -27.66 37.70 6.17
C GLY A 319 -27.37 38.63 4.98
N SER A 320 -26.44 38.29 4.08
CA SER A 320 -26.13 39.05 2.87
C SER A 320 -26.68 38.34 1.62
N ILE A 321 -27.68 38.97 1.01
CA ILE A 321 -28.14 38.84 -0.39
C ILE A 321 -28.00 37.43 -1.00
N GLN A 322 -29.07 36.64 -0.91
CA GLN A 322 -29.35 35.53 -1.82
C GLN A 322 -29.22 36.00 -3.27
N THR A 323 -28.24 35.49 -4.00
CA THR A 323 -28.17 35.65 -5.46
C THR A 323 -29.19 34.71 -6.08
N THR A 324 -30.12 35.24 -6.88
CA THR A 324 -31.18 34.50 -7.63
C THR A 324 -30.67 33.24 -8.36
N LEU A 325 -29.39 33.23 -8.73
CA LEU A 325 -28.73 32.16 -9.46
C LEU A 325 -28.53 30.86 -8.65
N SER A 326 -28.36 30.93 -7.32
CA SER A 326 -28.16 29.75 -6.46
C SER A 326 -29.45 28.93 -6.36
N ASP A 327 -30.60 29.61 -6.31
CA ASP A 327 -31.91 28.98 -6.26
C ASP A 327 -32.25 28.34 -7.63
N ASP A 328 -31.87 29.00 -8.74
CA ASP A 328 -32.02 28.46 -10.09
C ASP A 328 -31.21 27.16 -10.30
N MET A 329 -29.99 27.07 -9.75
CA MET A 329 -29.15 25.86 -9.83
C MET A 329 -29.72 24.70 -9.00
N LEU A 330 -30.21 24.98 -7.78
CA LEU A 330 -30.86 23.97 -6.94
C LEU A 330 -32.15 23.43 -7.59
N TYR A 331 -32.93 24.32 -8.19
CA TYR A 331 -34.12 23.95 -8.95
C TYR A 331 -33.77 23.08 -10.16
N ALA A 332 -32.74 23.46 -10.93
CA ALA A 332 -32.28 22.68 -12.09
C ALA A 332 -31.76 21.29 -11.71
N GLY A 333 -31.00 21.16 -10.62
CA GLY A 333 -30.56 19.86 -10.08
C GLY A 333 -31.74 18.99 -9.61
N GLY A 334 -32.76 19.60 -9.00
CA GLY A 334 -33.97 18.89 -8.60
C GLY A 334 -34.81 18.39 -9.76
N MET A 335 -34.89 19.18 -10.83
CA MET A 335 -35.54 18.78 -12.07
C MET A 335 -34.81 17.60 -12.72
N ALA A 336 -33.47 17.63 -12.79
CA ALA A 336 -32.69 16.53 -13.34
C ALA A 336 -32.86 15.23 -12.54
N ALA A 337 -32.80 15.29 -11.20
CA ALA A 337 -33.05 14.14 -10.32
C ALA A 337 -34.46 13.57 -10.52
N ARG A 338 -35.47 14.45 -10.62
CA ARG A 338 -36.86 14.05 -10.89
C ARG A 338 -37.00 13.38 -12.25
N SER A 339 -36.35 13.90 -13.29
CA SER A 339 -36.40 13.33 -14.64
C SER A 339 -35.85 11.90 -14.68
N ILE A 340 -34.76 11.59 -13.96
CA ILE A 340 -34.23 10.22 -13.86
C ILE A 340 -35.25 9.29 -13.18
N LEU A 341 -35.84 9.71 -12.07
CA LEU A 341 -36.79 8.90 -11.31
C LEU A 341 -38.12 8.70 -12.05
N GLU A 342 -38.64 9.74 -12.71
CA GLU A 342 -39.85 9.65 -13.53
C GLU A 342 -39.63 8.79 -14.78
N LEU A 343 -38.46 8.91 -15.42
CA LEU A 343 -38.08 8.03 -16.53
C LEU A 343 -38.11 6.57 -16.07
N TYR A 344 -37.40 6.23 -14.99
CA TYR A 344 -37.39 4.89 -14.42
C TYR A 344 -38.81 4.38 -14.12
N LEU A 345 -39.65 5.20 -13.47
CA LEU A 345 -41.03 4.83 -13.14
C LEU A 345 -41.95 4.73 -14.35
N SER A 346 -41.62 5.37 -15.48
CA SER A 346 -42.41 5.32 -16.72
C SER A 346 -42.14 4.09 -17.58
N LEU A 347 -41.00 3.43 -17.40
CA LEU A 347 -40.63 2.24 -18.17
C LEU A 347 -41.62 1.09 -17.91
N PRO A 348 -41.82 0.17 -18.86
CA PRO A 348 -42.59 -1.05 -18.61
C PRO A 348 -42.03 -1.85 -17.42
N PRO A 349 -42.86 -2.50 -16.58
CA PRO A 349 -42.38 -3.34 -15.48
C PRO A 349 -41.40 -4.41 -15.99
N ARG A 350 -40.33 -4.69 -15.21
CA ARG A 350 -39.23 -5.60 -15.54
C ARG A 350 -38.28 -5.15 -16.65
N SER A 351 -38.42 -3.93 -17.18
CA SER A 351 -37.42 -3.40 -18.12
C SER A 351 -36.05 -3.25 -17.45
N GLU A 352 -36.06 -2.93 -16.15
CA GLU A 352 -34.89 -2.83 -15.29
C GLU A 352 -34.10 -4.13 -15.10
N THR A 353 -34.62 -5.26 -15.57
CA THR A 353 -33.85 -6.52 -15.60
C THR A 353 -32.70 -6.51 -16.61
N GLY A 354 -32.71 -5.58 -17.58
CA GLY A 354 -31.62 -5.38 -18.53
C GLY A 354 -30.59 -4.34 -18.09
N PHE A 355 -30.85 -3.62 -16.98
CA PHE A 355 -30.01 -2.48 -16.57
C PHE A 355 -28.62 -2.92 -16.16
N ASN A 356 -27.62 -2.13 -16.57
CA ASN A 356 -26.26 -2.30 -16.10
C ASN A 356 -26.08 -1.69 -14.69
N ASN A 357 -24.93 -1.95 -14.07
CA ASN A 357 -24.61 -1.41 -12.74
C ASN A 357 -24.60 0.14 -12.69
N THR A 358 -24.16 0.78 -13.78
CA THR A 358 -24.08 2.24 -13.85
C THR A 358 -25.46 2.89 -13.75
N GLU A 359 -26.48 2.31 -14.39
CA GLU A 359 -27.85 2.84 -14.36
C GLU A 359 -28.46 2.75 -12.96
N TRP A 360 -28.21 1.66 -12.24
CA TRP A 360 -28.63 1.53 -10.84
C TRP A 360 -27.96 2.56 -9.93
N VAL A 361 -26.66 2.81 -10.13
CA VAL A 361 -25.93 3.86 -9.39
C VAL A 361 -26.46 5.25 -9.73
N GLN A 362 -26.82 5.53 -10.98
CA GLN A 362 -27.44 6.80 -11.39
C GLN A 362 -28.80 7.03 -10.71
N ILE A 363 -29.62 5.98 -10.54
CA ILE A 363 -30.89 6.06 -9.80
C ILE A 363 -30.62 6.37 -8.32
N GLY A 364 -29.64 5.70 -7.70
CA GLY A 364 -29.22 5.99 -6.32
C GLY A 364 -28.77 7.44 -6.14
N PHE A 365 -27.94 7.95 -7.07
CA PHE A 365 -27.48 9.33 -7.07
C PHE A 365 -28.64 10.34 -7.19
N ALA A 366 -29.62 10.08 -8.06
CA ALA A 366 -30.82 10.91 -8.20
C ALA A 366 -31.67 10.93 -6.92
N LEU A 367 -31.83 9.79 -6.24
CA LEU A 367 -32.55 9.69 -4.97
C LEU A 367 -31.89 10.54 -3.87
N ILE A 368 -30.57 10.48 -3.75
CA ILE A 368 -29.81 11.25 -2.75
C ILE A 368 -30.00 12.75 -2.97
N VAL A 369 -29.85 13.22 -4.20
CA VAL A 369 -30.01 14.65 -4.53
C VAL A 369 -31.45 15.10 -4.29
N ALA A 370 -32.46 14.30 -4.66
CA ALA A 370 -33.86 14.61 -4.40
C ALA A 370 -34.17 14.73 -2.90
N CYS A 371 -33.64 13.83 -2.06
CA CYS A 371 -33.81 13.88 -0.60
C CYS A 371 -33.12 15.11 0.04
N ARG A 372 -31.94 15.49 -0.47
CA ARG A 372 -31.22 16.69 0.01
C ARG A 372 -31.97 17.97 -0.34
N LEU A 373 -32.49 18.08 -1.56
CA LEU A 373 -33.29 19.22 -2.00
C LEU A 373 -34.61 19.36 -1.24
N ALA A 374 -35.25 18.23 -0.92
CA ALA A 374 -36.42 18.24 -0.03
C ALA A 374 -36.05 18.85 1.32
N SER A 375 -34.87 18.56 1.87
CA SER A 375 -34.43 19.11 3.17
C SER A 375 -34.06 20.59 3.12
N THR A 376 -33.47 21.10 2.04
CA THR A 376 -33.11 22.52 1.91
C THR A 376 -34.31 23.42 1.68
N ALA A 377 -35.36 22.94 1.01
CA ALA A 377 -36.61 23.68 0.80
C ALA A 377 -37.33 24.07 2.10
N HIS A 378 -37.10 23.32 3.20
CA HIS A 378 -37.64 23.61 4.53
C HIS A 378 -37.21 25.00 5.05
N ALA A 379 -35.98 25.42 4.72
CA ALA A 379 -35.39 26.67 5.20
C ALA A 379 -35.87 27.91 4.43
N ALA A 380 -36.43 27.76 3.22
CA ALA A 380 -36.75 28.87 2.32
C ALA A 380 -38.26 29.16 2.21
N GLU A 381 -39.13 28.15 2.08
CA GLU A 381 -40.59 28.33 1.98
C GLU A 381 -41.37 27.07 2.44
N PRO A 382 -42.11 27.10 3.57
CA PRO A 382 -42.80 25.93 4.13
C PRO A 382 -43.84 25.27 3.21
N ALA A 383 -44.50 26.05 2.35
CA ALA A 383 -45.53 25.55 1.43
C ALA A 383 -44.93 24.80 0.22
N VAL A 384 -43.77 25.24 -0.27
CA VAL A 384 -43.01 24.58 -1.35
C VAL A 384 -42.38 23.30 -0.81
N PHE A 385 -41.79 23.34 0.38
CA PHE A 385 -41.31 22.17 1.10
C PHE A 385 -42.38 21.07 1.21
N ARG A 386 -43.59 21.41 1.67
CA ARG A 386 -44.69 20.43 1.82
C ARG A 386 -45.03 19.76 0.49
N ARG A 387 -45.18 20.52 -0.60
CA ARG A 387 -45.49 19.97 -1.95
C ARG A 387 -44.39 19.08 -2.52
N HIS A 388 -43.12 19.49 -2.42
CA HIS A 388 -42.00 18.69 -2.92
C HIS A 388 -41.80 17.40 -2.11
N THR A 389 -41.96 17.48 -0.80
CA THR A 389 -41.84 16.34 0.13
C THR A 389 -42.96 15.32 -0.08
N GLU A 390 -44.21 15.77 -0.24
CA GLU A 390 -45.34 14.89 -0.61
C GLU A 390 -45.14 14.22 -1.97
N SER A 391 -44.61 14.95 -2.96
CA SER A 391 -44.31 14.40 -4.29
C SER A 391 -43.20 13.34 -4.24
N LEU A 392 -42.16 13.56 -3.42
CA LEU A 392 -41.07 12.61 -3.23
C LEU A 392 -41.53 11.36 -2.48
N SER A 393 -42.36 11.47 -1.43
CA SER A 393 -42.93 10.32 -0.71
C SER A 393 -43.77 9.43 -1.63
N ASN A 394 -44.58 10.04 -2.50
CA ASN A 394 -45.32 9.31 -3.53
C ASN A 394 -44.40 8.61 -4.55
N THR A 395 -43.27 9.24 -4.89
CA THR A 395 -42.27 8.66 -5.80
C THR A 395 -41.56 7.46 -5.16
N LEU A 396 -41.17 7.57 -3.88
CA LEU A 396 -40.56 6.48 -3.10
C LEU A 396 -41.53 5.30 -2.94
N THR A 397 -42.83 5.56 -2.73
CA THR A 397 -43.85 4.51 -2.67
C THR A 397 -43.92 3.72 -3.98
N LYS A 398 -43.96 4.41 -5.13
CA LYS A 398 -43.98 3.77 -6.45
C LYS A 398 -42.70 2.99 -6.72
N LEU A 399 -41.55 3.55 -6.34
CA LEU A 399 -40.25 2.92 -6.53
C LEU A 399 -40.08 1.67 -5.65
N LYS A 400 -40.53 1.72 -4.39
CA LYS A 400 -40.58 0.56 -3.49
C LYS A 400 -41.43 -0.57 -4.07
N MET A 401 -42.63 -0.26 -4.57
CA MET A 401 -43.51 -1.25 -5.19
C MET A 401 -42.84 -1.89 -6.42
N ARG A 402 -42.24 -1.07 -7.29
CA ARG A 402 -41.59 -1.52 -8.52
C ARG A 402 -40.39 -2.43 -8.25
N VAL A 403 -39.52 -2.08 -7.32
CA VAL A 403 -38.34 -2.92 -6.99
C VAL A 403 -38.74 -4.17 -6.21
N SER A 404 -39.83 -4.13 -5.43
CA SER A 404 -40.36 -5.32 -4.75
C SER A 404 -40.81 -6.40 -5.73
N GLU A 405 -41.19 -6.06 -6.97
CA GLU A 405 -41.54 -7.04 -8.02
C GLU A 405 -40.33 -7.79 -8.59
N LEU A 406 -39.11 -7.30 -8.33
CA LEU A 406 -37.85 -7.92 -8.74
C LEU A 406 -37.27 -8.85 -7.67
N SER A 407 -37.68 -8.66 -6.41
CA SER A 407 -37.24 -9.52 -5.31
C SER A 407 -37.93 -10.88 -5.40
N THR A 408 -37.18 -11.91 -5.05
CA THR A 408 -37.57 -13.32 -5.07
C THR A 408 -37.50 -13.90 -3.66
N ASP A 409 -38.44 -14.77 -3.30
CA ASP A 409 -38.40 -15.48 -2.01
C ASP A 409 -37.30 -16.56 -1.94
N THR A 410 -36.56 -16.77 -3.03
CA THR A 410 -35.50 -17.78 -3.13
C THR A 410 -34.21 -17.30 -2.49
N VAL A 411 -33.70 -18.09 -1.55
CA VAL A 411 -32.36 -17.91 -0.97
C VAL A 411 -31.37 -18.83 -1.65
N ASP A 412 -30.09 -18.45 -1.64
CA ASP A 412 -29.05 -19.32 -2.18
C ASP A 412 -28.55 -20.36 -1.17
N LEU A 413 -27.51 -21.13 -1.54
CA LEU A 413 -26.94 -22.22 -0.75
C LEU A 413 -26.43 -21.79 0.65
N ASN A 414 -26.15 -20.50 0.86
CA ASN A 414 -25.74 -19.98 2.17
C ASN A 414 -26.87 -19.26 2.91
N GLY A 415 -28.10 -19.25 2.36
CA GLY A 415 -29.28 -18.64 2.98
C GLY A 415 -29.48 -17.17 2.67
N ASP A 416 -28.71 -16.59 1.73
CA ASP A 416 -28.77 -15.17 1.42
C ASP A 416 -29.86 -14.86 0.39
N LYS A 417 -30.61 -13.76 0.62
CA LYS A 417 -31.68 -13.26 -0.28
C LYS A 417 -31.10 -12.54 -1.50
N ASP A 418 -31.98 -12.18 -2.43
CA ASP A 418 -31.60 -11.41 -3.61
C ASP A 418 -31.22 -9.96 -3.27
N VAL A 419 -30.46 -9.32 -4.16
CA VAL A 419 -29.95 -7.96 -3.96
C VAL A 419 -31.07 -6.90 -3.95
N PHE A 420 -32.21 -7.18 -4.58
CA PHE A 420 -33.34 -6.25 -4.65
C PHE A 420 -34.09 -6.19 -3.32
N THR A 421 -34.10 -7.24 -2.49
CA THR A 421 -34.61 -7.18 -1.11
C THR A 421 -33.95 -6.03 -0.32
N ASN A 422 -32.62 -5.91 -0.41
CA ASN A 422 -31.88 -4.87 0.27
C ASN A 422 -32.22 -3.47 -0.25
N TYR A 423 -32.47 -3.34 -1.56
CA TYR A 423 -32.88 -2.08 -2.17
C TYR A 423 -34.30 -1.67 -1.74
N VAL A 424 -35.23 -2.61 -1.65
CA VAL A 424 -36.60 -2.37 -1.14
C VAL A 424 -36.57 -1.88 0.30
N ASP A 425 -35.76 -2.49 1.16
CA ASP A 425 -35.64 -2.11 2.56
C ASP A 425 -35.06 -0.69 2.70
N ARG A 426 -34.11 -0.29 1.84
CA ARG A 426 -33.54 1.07 1.82
C ARG A 426 -34.56 2.12 1.44
N VAL A 427 -35.31 1.88 0.37
CA VAL A 427 -36.37 2.79 -0.09
C VAL A 427 -37.47 2.92 0.96
N ALA A 428 -37.78 1.82 1.68
CA ALA A 428 -38.73 1.84 2.78
C ALA A 428 -38.25 2.72 3.96
N ARG A 429 -36.96 2.68 4.31
CA ARG A 429 -36.40 3.53 5.37
C ARG A 429 -36.44 5.01 5.00
N LEU A 430 -36.07 5.35 3.75
CA LEU A 430 -36.17 6.72 3.24
C LEU A 430 -37.60 7.26 3.31
N GLN A 431 -38.57 6.42 2.95
CA GLN A 431 -39.97 6.80 2.99
C GLN A 431 -40.43 7.09 4.43
N VAL A 432 -40.13 6.20 5.38
CA VAL A 432 -40.46 6.40 6.80
C VAL A 432 -39.85 7.69 7.34
N TRP A 433 -38.59 7.95 7.00
CA TRP A 433 -37.90 9.18 7.39
C TRP A 433 -38.61 10.43 6.85
N LEU A 434 -38.97 10.43 5.56
CA LEU A 434 -39.63 11.55 4.90
C LEU A 434 -41.04 11.81 5.45
N ASP A 435 -41.80 10.74 5.70
CA ASP A 435 -43.17 10.80 6.24
C ASP A 435 -43.17 11.33 7.69
N THR A 436 -42.19 10.93 8.51
CA THR A 436 -42.02 11.45 9.89
C THR A 436 -41.81 12.97 9.91
N ARG A 437 -41.12 13.54 8.90
CA ARG A 437 -40.94 15.00 8.77
C ARG A 437 -42.21 15.71 8.33
N LEU A 438 -43.02 15.10 7.46
CA LEU A 438 -44.33 15.63 7.09
C LEU A 438 -45.25 15.75 8.32
N GLU A 439 -45.28 14.72 9.17
CA GLU A 439 -46.10 14.68 10.39
C GLU A 439 -45.71 15.77 11.41
N LYS A 440 -44.41 15.97 11.66
CA LYS A 440 -43.92 17.03 12.56
C LYS A 440 -44.35 18.43 12.13
N THR A 441 -44.39 18.71 10.82
CA THR A 441 -44.89 20.01 10.29
C THR A 441 -46.41 20.17 10.35
N GLY A 442 -47.17 19.08 10.49
CA GLY A 442 -48.62 19.12 10.68
C GLY A 442 -49.04 19.44 12.12
N SER A 443 -48.26 19.01 13.11
CA SER A 443 -48.53 19.28 14.53
C SER A 443 -48.27 20.74 14.96
N SER A 444 -47.33 21.44 14.32
CA SER A 444 -47.06 22.86 14.58
C SER A 444 -48.17 23.80 14.10
N ASP A 445 -48.94 23.41 13.09
CA ASP A 445 -50.09 24.19 12.58
C ASP A 445 -51.34 24.05 13.47
N ILE A 446 -51.44 22.98 14.27
CA ILE A 446 -52.58 22.74 15.18
C ILE A 446 -52.40 23.49 16.51
N ILE A 447 -51.16 23.68 16.98
CA ILE A 447 -50.88 24.34 18.26
C ILE A 447 -51.09 25.86 18.20
N ASN A 448 -50.98 26.48 17.02
CA ASN A 448 -51.15 27.94 16.85
C ASN A 448 -52.60 28.43 16.73
N ASN A 449 -53.61 27.54 16.74
CA ASN A 449 -55.01 27.94 16.60
C ASN A 449 -55.88 27.79 17.85
N THR A 450 -55.32 27.41 19.01
CA THR A 450 -56.09 27.25 20.26
C THR A 450 -55.34 27.78 21.48
N ALA A 451 -55.16 29.09 21.58
CA ALA A 451 -54.84 29.76 22.84
C ALA A 451 -55.32 31.22 22.86
N SER A 452 -56.64 31.41 22.95
CA SER A 452 -57.24 32.61 23.52
C SER A 452 -58.26 32.20 24.58
N GLY A 453 -57.93 32.39 25.86
CA GLY A 453 -58.93 32.45 26.94
C GLY A 453 -58.71 31.55 28.17
N GLU A 454 -58.25 32.20 29.24
CA GLU A 454 -58.71 32.08 30.64
C GLU A 454 -58.22 30.95 31.58
N LEU A 455 -57.37 31.39 32.52
CA LEU A 455 -57.30 31.14 33.99
C LEU A 455 -58.11 29.98 34.62
N ARG A 456 -57.45 29.18 35.47
CA ARG A 456 -57.63 29.19 36.96
C ARG A 456 -56.64 28.30 37.74
N THR A 457 -56.25 28.83 38.89
CA THR A 457 -55.42 28.40 40.04
C THR A 457 -55.97 27.14 40.78
N ILE A 458 -55.24 26.27 41.52
CA ILE A 458 -54.62 26.41 42.87
C ILE A 458 -53.94 25.07 43.31
N GLU A 459 -52.76 25.19 43.94
CA GLU A 459 -52.05 24.41 45.02
C GLU A 459 -51.95 22.86 45.11
N GLY A 460 -50.72 22.41 45.48
CA GLY A 460 -50.48 21.23 46.33
C GLY A 460 -49.15 20.46 46.12
N THR A 461 -48.06 20.85 46.80
CA THR A 461 -46.84 20.02 47.07
C THR A 461 -47.06 19.12 48.31
N PRO A 462 -46.36 17.97 48.57
CA PRO A 462 -44.89 17.81 48.49
C PRO A 462 -44.23 16.40 48.23
N SER A 463 -42.91 16.41 47.95
CA SER A 463 -41.80 15.43 48.29
C SER A 463 -41.83 13.99 47.72
N LEU A 464 -40.76 13.29 47.28
CA LEU A 464 -39.33 13.20 47.64
C LEU A 464 -38.46 12.62 46.47
N GLU A 465 -37.20 13.07 46.38
CA GLU A 465 -35.93 12.40 45.97
C GLU A 465 -35.85 11.40 44.78
N ASN A 466 -35.09 11.71 43.72
CA ASN A 466 -33.64 11.42 43.57
C ASN A 466 -33.08 11.65 42.13
N GLN A 467 -31.86 12.20 42.09
CA GLN A 467 -30.81 12.21 41.04
C GLN A 467 -30.84 13.18 39.83
N PRO A 468 -29.66 13.79 39.48
CA PRO A 468 -29.53 14.80 38.42
C PRO A 468 -29.01 14.23 37.10
N LEU A 469 -29.51 14.76 35.98
CA LEU A 469 -28.91 14.64 34.65
C LEU A 469 -28.61 16.04 34.10
N ALA A 470 -27.43 16.15 33.51
CA ALA A 470 -26.79 17.35 32.99
C ALA A 470 -27.53 17.98 31.81
N ALA A 471 -27.43 19.30 31.70
CA ALA A 471 -27.72 20.05 30.48
C ALA A 471 -26.59 21.07 30.29
N ASP A 472 -25.82 20.90 29.21
CA ASP A 472 -25.27 22.01 28.45
C ASP A 472 -25.01 21.50 27.02
N ALA A 473 -25.77 22.04 26.07
CA ALA A 473 -25.57 21.86 24.64
C ALA A 473 -25.83 23.21 23.95
N SER A 474 -24.75 23.94 23.72
CA SER A 474 -24.70 24.96 22.67
C SER A 474 -23.31 24.87 22.04
N GLY A 475 -23.25 24.24 20.86
CA GLY A 475 -22.04 24.04 20.07
C GLY A 475 -22.33 24.38 18.61
N VAL A 476 -21.58 25.34 18.10
CA VAL A 476 -21.70 26.01 16.80
C VAL A 476 -21.01 25.18 15.71
N MET A 477 -21.68 24.97 14.57
CA MET A 477 -21.16 24.27 13.39
C MET A 477 -20.36 25.19 12.45
N HIS A 478 -19.20 24.72 11.98
CA HIS A 478 -18.47 25.20 10.80
C HIS A 478 -18.09 24.02 9.87
N ASP A 479 -18.42 24.09 8.56
CA ASP A 479 -17.36 23.95 7.54
C ASP A 479 -17.12 22.64 6.75
N PHE A 480 -18.10 21.93 6.17
CA PHE A 480 -17.82 20.67 5.43
C PHE A 480 -17.49 20.79 3.92
N SER A 481 -16.53 19.98 3.47
CA SER A 481 -16.16 19.68 2.07
C SER A 481 -16.93 18.47 1.51
N PRO A 482 -17.15 18.33 0.18
CA PRO A 482 -17.78 17.14 -0.41
C PRO A 482 -17.10 15.80 -0.04
N SER A 483 -15.86 15.81 0.44
CA SER A 483 -15.14 14.67 1.02
C SER A 483 -15.70 14.18 2.35
N ASP A 484 -16.28 15.07 3.18
CA ASP A 484 -16.65 14.75 4.56
C ASP A 484 -18.03 14.09 4.66
N LEU A 485 -18.78 14.14 3.56
CA LEU A 485 -20.11 13.55 3.42
C LEU A 485 -20.09 12.05 3.04
N PHE A 486 -18.89 11.48 2.85
CA PHE A 486 -18.70 10.06 2.54
C PHE A 486 -17.86 9.30 3.58
N ALA A 487 -17.29 9.99 4.59
CA ALA A 487 -16.32 9.41 5.51
C ALA A 487 -16.83 9.23 6.97
N THR A 488 -17.98 9.81 7.34
CA THR A 488 -18.39 9.86 8.74
C THR A 488 -19.46 8.81 9.05
N MET A 489 -19.08 7.69 9.69
CA MET A 489 -19.76 7.04 10.83
C MET A 489 -19.54 5.52 10.91
N ALA A 490 -18.94 5.08 12.02
CA ALA A 490 -19.09 3.72 12.55
C ALA A 490 -18.84 3.72 14.07
N ASN A 491 -19.89 3.67 14.89
CA ASN A 491 -19.92 3.02 16.22
C ASN A 491 -21.39 2.86 16.69
N GLY A 492 -21.67 1.78 17.43
CA GLY A 492 -22.98 1.09 17.49
C GLY A 492 -24.18 1.73 18.21
N TYR A 493 -25.36 1.14 17.91
CA TYR A 493 -26.76 1.22 18.43
C TYR A 493 -27.04 1.81 19.84
N PRO A 494 -28.33 2.09 20.23
CA PRO A 494 -29.53 2.58 19.52
C PRO A 494 -30.28 3.74 20.26
N SER A 495 -30.94 4.65 19.55
CA SER A 495 -32.25 5.27 19.92
C SER A 495 -32.57 6.48 19.03
N ILE A 496 -33.84 6.58 18.60
CA ILE A 496 -34.39 7.56 17.65
C ILE A 496 -34.58 8.93 18.33
N GLU A 497 -33.82 9.95 17.93
CA GLU A 497 -34.09 11.39 18.14
C GLU A 497 -33.51 12.27 17.00
N GLU A 498 -33.86 13.56 16.97
CA GLU A 498 -33.95 14.50 15.82
C GLU A 498 -32.73 14.70 14.88
N ASP A 499 -31.54 14.17 15.19
CA ASP A 499 -30.32 14.29 14.37
C ASP A 499 -30.20 13.22 13.25
N ASP A 500 -31.24 12.39 13.07
CA ASP A 500 -31.23 11.16 12.26
C ASP A 500 -31.21 11.32 10.71
N PHE A 501 -31.19 12.54 10.15
CA PHE A 501 -31.16 12.70 8.68
C PHE A 501 -29.77 12.49 8.06
N ALA A 502 -28.72 13.00 8.69
CA ALA A 502 -27.35 12.70 8.29
C ALA A 502 -27.09 11.20 8.49
N TYR A 503 -27.51 10.65 9.63
CA TYR A 503 -27.40 9.24 9.98
C TYR A 503 -28.12 8.27 9.02
N THR A 504 -29.33 8.60 8.55
CA THR A 504 -30.07 7.73 7.61
C THR A 504 -29.49 7.79 6.19
N ILE A 505 -29.01 8.96 5.72
CA ILE A 505 -28.32 9.10 4.44
C ILE A 505 -26.90 8.49 4.49
N ASP A 506 -26.19 8.64 5.60
CA ASP A 506 -24.87 8.04 5.82
C ASP A 506 -24.99 6.51 5.99
N GLN A 507 -26.05 5.98 6.61
CA GLN A 507 -26.35 4.53 6.57
C GLN A 507 -26.69 4.02 5.17
N MET A 508 -27.37 4.81 4.34
CA MET A 508 -27.61 4.46 2.94
C MET A 508 -26.30 4.39 2.14
N LEU A 509 -25.40 5.35 2.35
CA LEU A 509 -24.07 5.38 1.73
C LEU A 509 -23.17 4.25 2.24
N VAL A 510 -23.25 3.88 3.52
CA VAL A 510 -22.48 2.79 4.13
C VAL A 510 -22.99 1.41 3.70
N GLU A 511 -24.31 1.21 3.56
CA GLU A 511 -24.85 -0.09 3.13
C GLU A 511 -24.78 -0.32 1.62
N GLU A 512 -24.86 0.71 0.76
CA GLU A 512 -24.54 0.59 -0.67
C GLU A 512 -23.04 0.30 -0.91
N ASN A 513 -22.19 0.69 0.05
CA ASN A 513 -20.73 0.50 0.00
C ASN A 513 -20.19 -0.60 0.92
N LYS A 514 -21.01 -1.50 1.46
CA LYS A 514 -20.48 -2.68 2.18
C LYS A 514 -19.49 -3.56 1.36
N PRO A 515 -19.40 -3.56 0.00
CA PRO A 515 -18.34 -4.28 -0.71
C PRO A 515 -17.12 -3.36 -0.99
N VAL A 516 -17.31 -2.04 -0.91
CA VAL A 516 -16.25 -1.02 -0.95
C VAL A 516 -15.51 -1.06 0.38
N ARG A 517 -16.18 -1.41 1.49
CA ARG A 517 -15.52 -1.60 2.78
C ARG A 517 -14.54 -2.77 2.80
N LEU A 518 -14.73 -3.81 1.99
CA LEU A 518 -13.82 -4.96 1.98
C LEU A 518 -12.68 -4.87 0.95
N LEU A 519 -12.83 -4.02 -0.07
CA LEU A 519 -11.71 -3.58 -0.89
C LEU A 519 -10.98 -2.37 -0.27
N SER A 520 -11.65 -1.60 0.61
CA SER A 520 -11.00 -0.60 1.45
C SER A 520 -10.39 -1.22 2.70
N GLU A 521 -10.89 -2.30 3.30
CA GLU A 521 -10.23 -3.01 4.42
C GLU A 521 -8.97 -3.78 3.98
N LEU A 522 -8.71 -3.85 2.67
CA LEU A 522 -7.41 -4.25 2.12
C LEU A 522 -6.46 -3.05 1.87
N TYR A 523 -6.89 -1.83 2.19
CA TYR A 523 -6.17 -0.55 2.09
C TYR A 523 -6.39 0.44 3.26
N ILE A 524 -7.16 0.06 4.27
CA ILE A 524 -7.38 0.76 5.53
C ILE A 524 -6.72 -0.16 6.57
N SER A 525 -5.41 0.01 6.75
CA SER A 525 -4.93 0.22 8.10
C SER A 525 -5.86 1.29 8.70
N ASP A 526 -6.35 1.07 9.93
CA ASP A 526 -7.07 2.06 10.76
C ASP A 526 -6.70 3.49 10.35
N PRO A 527 -7.61 4.49 10.19
CA PRO A 527 -7.23 5.88 9.91
C PRO A 527 -6.25 6.31 10.98
N THR A 528 -5.01 6.23 10.57
CA THR A 528 -3.87 6.29 11.44
C THR A 528 -3.50 7.73 11.29
N LEU A 529 -4.00 8.52 12.25
CA LEU A 529 -3.62 9.91 12.42
C LEU A 529 -2.10 10.01 12.15
N CYS A 530 -1.61 11.08 11.50
CA CYS A 530 -0.15 11.32 11.40
C CYS A 530 0.36 11.65 12.83
N VAL A 531 0.20 10.75 13.79
CA VAL A 531 0.41 10.92 15.21
C VAL A 531 1.80 10.35 15.44
N TYR A 532 2.78 11.25 15.36
CA TYR A 532 4.20 11.05 15.66
C TYR A 532 5.05 10.51 14.49
N ILE A 533 5.19 11.30 13.42
CA ILE A 533 6.12 10.94 12.34
C ILE A 533 7.52 11.36 12.70
N GLU A 534 8.29 10.32 12.97
CA GLU A 534 9.70 10.38 13.23
C GLU A 534 10.52 10.69 11.98
N ARG A 535 11.65 11.33 12.24
CA ARG A 535 12.79 11.27 11.33
C ARG A 535 13.44 9.89 11.51
N ILE A 536 13.72 9.18 10.42
CA ILE A 536 14.50 7.92 10.48
C ILE A 536 15.77 8.16 11.31
N GLY A 537 15.91 7.40 12.39
CA GLY A 537 16.90 7.58 13.44
C GLY A 537 16.29 7.40 14.83
N PRO A 538 17.08 7.53 15.90
CA PRO A 538 16.61 7.18 17.23
C PRO A 538 15.58 8.18 17.78
N ALA A 539 14.48 7.61 18.25
CA ALA A 539 13.42 8.32 18.97
C ALA A 539 13.92 9.04 20.23
N PHE A 540 14.88 8.44 20.94
CA PHE A 540 15.38 8.92 22.23
C PHE A 540 16.90 9.09 22.20
N PRO A 541 17.49 9.95 23.06
CA PRO A 541 18.93 10.11 23.18
C PRO A 541 19.66 8.79 23.50
N GLU A 542 20.98 8.79 23.27
CA GLU A 542 21.84 7.72 23.73
C GLU A 542 21.61 7.43 25.21
N PHE A 543 21.48 6.15 25.54
CA PHE A 543 21.13 5.67 26.88
C PHE A 543 22.19 4.70 27.38
N ARG A 544 22.25 4.54 28.70
CA ARG A 544 23.17 3.61 29.35
C ARG A 544 22.59 2.19 29.32
N LEU A 545 23.37 1.22 28.88
CA LEU A 545 22.94 -0.19 28.84
C LEU A 545 23.68 -0.99 29.92
N ASP A 546 22.98 -1.30 31.00
CA ASP A 546 23.49 -2.11 32.11
C ASP A 546 22.75 -3.45 32.19
N THR A 547 23.51 -4.54 32.10
CA THR A 547 23.05 -5.93 32.25
C THR A 547 22.44 -6.25 33.61
N GLY A 548 22.69 -5.41 34.62
CA GLY A 548 22.06 -5.51 35.95
C GLY A 548 20.70 -4.80 36.06
N SER A 549 20.27 -4.07 35.04
CA SER A 549 18.96 -3.40 35.07
C SER A 549 17.82 -4.43 35.04
N GLU A 550 16.74 -4.16 35.78
CA GLU A 550 15.59 -5.09 35.89
C GLU A 550 14.95 -5.38 34.53
N VAL A 551 14.79 -4.35 33.70
CA VAL A 551 14.19 -4.46 32.36
C VAL A 551 15.03 -5.34 31.45
N LEU A 552 16.35 -5.07 31.34
CA LEU A 552 17.23 -5.87 30.47
C LEU A 552 17.41 -7.28 31.01
N THR A 553 17.58 -7.46 32.32
CA THR A 553 17.71 -8.79 32.95
C THR A 553 16.47 -9.65 32.66
N SER A 554 15.28 -9.06 32.74
CA SER A 554 14.02 -9.77 32.47
C SER A 554 13.90 -10.14 30.99
N ALA A 555 14.25 -9.21 30.09
CA ALA A 555 14.28 -9.46 28.65
C ALA A 555 15.26 -10.59 28.28
N LEU A 556 16.48 -10.57 28.81
CA LEU A 556 17.48 -11.61 28.54
C LEU A 556 17.05 -12.97 29.09
N LYS A 557 16.40 -13.03 30.27
CA LYS A 557 15.83 -14.28 30.79
C LYS A 557 14.69 -14.81 29.92
N ASN A 558 13.83 -13.94 29.40
CA ASN A 558 12.77 -14.33 28.48
C ASN A 558 13.34 -14.82 27.14
N LEU A 559 14.38 -14.14 26.65
CA LEU A 559 15.11 -14.54 25.45
C LEU A 559 15.73 -15.93 25.61
N THR A 560 16.41 -16.23 26.73
CA THR A 560 16.92 -17.60 27.01
C THR A 560 15.80 -18.63 27.00
N LYS A 561 14.67 -18.34 27.67
CA LYS A 561 13.52 -19.25 27.69
C LYS A 561 12.91 -19.45 26.30
N ALA A 562 12.85 -18.40 25.49
CA ALA A 562 12.32 -18.46 24.13
C ALA A 562 13.21 -19.34 23.24
N PHE A 563 14.54 -19.22 23.34
CA PHE A 563 15.46 -20.10 22.63
C PHE A 563 15.42 -21.53 23.14
N ASP A 564 15.35 -21.76 24.46
CA ASP A 564 15.21 -23.09 25.03
C ASP A 564 13.92 -23.77 24.53
N LYS A 565 12.82 -23.01 24.45
CA LYS A 565 11.54 -23.48 23.88
C LYS A 565 11.67 -23.80 22.39
N LEU A 566 12.25 -22.90 21.60
CA LEU A 566 12.46 -23.09 20.16
C LEU A 566 13.28 -24.35 19.88
N VAL A 567 14.35 -24.57 20.66
CA VAL A 567 15.19 -25.77 20.60
C VAL A 567 14.46 -27.04 21.04
N LEU A 568 13.60 -26.95 22.05
CA LEU A 568 12.84 -28.10 22.55
C LEU A 568 11.77 -28.54 21.54
N GLU A 569 11.05 -27.57 20.96
CA GLU A 569 9.89 -27.80 20.11
C GLU A 569 10.28 -28.00 18.64
N GLY A 570 11.40 -27.44 18.18
CA GLY A 570 11.83 -27.46 16.78
C GLY A 570 10.98 -26.58 15.86
N ASN A 571 10.01 -25.85 16.40
CA ASN A 571 9.15 -24.94 15.66
C ASN A 571 8.74 -23.76 16.56
N GLY A 572 8.47 -22.61 15.97
CA GLY A 572 8.00 -21.41 16.66
C GLY A 572 7.25 -20.46 15.74
N ASP A 573 6.78 -19.35 16.28
CA ASP A 573 5.95 -18.36 15.56
C ASP A 573 6.66 -17.75 14.34
N HIS A 574 8.00 -17.83 14.31
CA HIS A 574 8.87 -17.29 13.24
C HIS A 574 9.42 -18.36 12.30
N GLY A 575 8.95 -19.61 12.41
CA GLY A 575 9.34 -20.73 11.54
C GLY A 575 10.01 -21.90 12.27
N GLU A 576 10.35 -22.92 11.48
CA GLU A 576 10.93 -24.17 11.97
C GLU A 576 12.45 -24.11 12.09
N ILE A 577 13.00 -24.83 13.07
CA ILE A 577 14.43 -25.11 13.17
C ILE A 577 14.64 -26.63 13.28
N PHE A 578 15.87 -27.09 13.07
CA PHE A 578 16.19 -28.52 13.13
C PHE A 578 17.20 -28.83 14.24
N PRO A 579 16.80 -28.85 15.53
CA PRO A 579 17.73 -29.03 16.66
C PRO A 579 18.51 -30.35 16.62
N ASN A 580 17.99 -31.35 15.92
CA ASN A 580 18.66 -32.64 15.77
C ASN A 580 19.86 -32.60 14.81
N THR A 581 19.97 -31.59 13.96
CA THR A 581 21.02 -31.49 12.93
C THR A 581 21.76 -30.15 12.98
N THR A 582 21.08 -29.08 13.38
CA THR A 582 21.60 -27.71 13.39
C THR A 582 22.24 -27.36 14.73
N SER A 583 23.54 -27.02 14.71
CA SER A 583 24.21 -26.37 15.84
C SER A 583 24.42 -24.89 15.55
N PHE A 584 24.17 -24.02 16.52
CA PHE A 584 24.29 -22.58 16.34
C PHE A 584 24.88 -21.87 17.56
N SER A 585 25.50 -20.72 17.30
CA SER A 585 26.02 -19.79 18.28
C SER A 585 25.50 -18.40 17.97
N LEU A 586 25.04 -17.67 18.98
CA LEU A 586 24.62 -16.28 18.83
C LEU A 586 25.20 -15.38 19.92
N SER A 587 25.33 -14.10 19.60
CA SER A 587 25.77 -13.06 20.53
C SER A 587 25.04 -11.74 20.29
N LEU A 588 24.81 -10.97 21.36
CA LEU A 588 24.27 -9.61 21.32
C LEU A 588 25.31 -8.63 21.85
N PHE A 589 25.58 -7.55 21.12
CA PHE A 589 26.62 -6.59 21.44
C PHE A 589 26.09 -5.15 21.45
N SER A 590 26.77 -4.26 22.17
CA SER A 590 26.40 -2.85 22.26
C SER A 590 27.63 -1.94 22.39
N VAL A 591 27.48 -0.70 21.92
CA VAL A 591 28.45 0.39 22.11
C VAL A 591 27.97 1.45 23.11
N ASN A 592 26.78 1.28 23.69
CA ASN A 592 26.26 2.19 24.71
C ASN A 592 27.14 2.22 25.96
N GLU A 593 27.22 3.37 26.63
CA GLU A 593 27.86 3.48 27.94
C GLU A 593 27.19 2.51 28.94
N GLY A 594 27.94 2.00 29.92
CA GLY A 594 27.47 0.97 30.85
C GLY A 594 28.17 -0.37 30.66
N ASN A 595 27.82 -1.36 31.50
CA ASN A 595 28.59 -2.61 31.54
C ASN A 595 28.36 -3.54 30.32
N ALA A 596 27.36 -3.26 29.48
CA ALA A 596 27.09 -4.05 28.27
C ALA A 596 28.15 -3.83 27.17
N SER A 597 28.90 -2.72 27.21
CA SER A 597 29.97 -2.44 26.24
C SER A 597 31.36 -2.85 26.73
N ASP A 598 31.52 -3.27 27.99
CA ASP A 598 32.80 -3.69 28.59
C ASP A 598 33.40 -4.94 27.93
N GLN A 599 32.54 -5.83 27.43
CA GLN A 599 32.90 -7.08 26.76
C GLN A 599 32.54 -7.03 25.27
N PRO A 600 33.08 -7.93 24.43
CA PRO A 600 32.71 -8.03 23.01
C PRO A 600 31.20 -8.11 22.79
N TYR A 601 30.48 -8.80 23.68
CA TYR A 601 29.05 -8.96 23.69
C TYR A 601 28.56 -9.01 25.15
N PHE A 602 27.27 -8.72 25.40
CA PHE A 602 26.66 -8.72 26.73
C PHE A 602 25.71 -9.92 26.96
N PHE A 603 25.43 -10.68 25.90
CA PHE A 603 24.66 -11.91 25.94
C PHE A 603 25.17 -12.87 24.86
N ASP A 604 25.23 -14.15 25.17
CA ASP A 604 25.47 -15.24 24.22
C ASP A 604 24.53 -16.42 24.48
N TYR A 605 24.27 -17.20 23.44
CA TYR A 605 23.53 -18.45 23.54
C TYR A 605 24.07 -19.43 22.50
N HIS A 606 24.27 -20.67 22.93
CA HIS A 606 24.90 -21.71 22.13
C HIS A 606 24.12 -23.01 22.23
N TYR A 607 23.85 -23.62 21.08
CA TYR A 607 23.19 -24.91 21.01
C TYR A 607 23.99 -25.88 20.15
N THR A 608 24.24 -27.07 20.69
CA THR A 608 24.96 -28.16 20.01
C THR A 608 24.00 -29.31 19.71
N ALA A 609 23.77 -29.55 18.42
CA ALA A 609 22.99 -30.68 17.94
C ALA A 609 23.69 -32.03 18.20
N PRO A 610 22.94 -33.15 18.27
CA PRO A 610 23.49 -34.50 18.45
C PRO A 610 24.74 -34.86 17.61
N PRO A 611 24.84 -34.52 16.31
CA PRO A 611 26.00 -34.86 15.49
C PRO A 611 27.32 -34.23 15.97
N LEU A 612 27.26 -33.07 16.63
CA LEU A 612 28.41 -32.31 17.11
C LEU A 612 28.61 -32.41 18.62
N LYS A 613 27.91 -33.33 19.33
CA LYS A 613 28.07 -33.51 20.79
C LYS A 613 29.52 -33.76 21.24
N SER A 614 30.35 -34.36 20.38
CA SER A 614 31.78 -34.59 20.65
C SER A 614 32.65 -33.33 20.48
N HIS A 615 32.13 -32.31 19.80
CA HIS A 615 32.78 -31.03 19.51
C HIS A 615 31.78 -29.89 19.75
N PRO A 616 31.42 -29.61 21.02
CA PRO A 616 30.38 -28.64 21.34
C PRO A 616 30.71 -27.25 20.82
N VAL A 617 29.69 -26.58 20.30
CA VAL A 617 29.82 -25.22 19.76
C VAL A 617 29.79 -24.18 20.88
N GLY A 618 30.47 -23.06 20.68
CA GLY A 618 30.55 -21.98 21.64
C GLY A 618 31.10 -20.68 21.05
N LYS A 619 31.34 -19.70 21.91
CA LYS A 619 31.77 -18.33 21.55
C LYS A 619 33.02 -18.23 20.66
N ASP A 620 33.88 -19.23 20.73
CA ASP A 620 35.19 -19.28 20.08
C ASP A 620 35.23 -20.22 18.87
N THR A 621 34.08 -20.82 18.55
CA THR A 621 33.95 -21.75 17.44
C THR A 621 33.98 -20.99 16.12
N ILE A 622 34.82 -21.45 15.19
CA ILE A 622 35.03 -20.82 13.90
C ILE A 622 34.07 -21.43 12.87
N TYR A 623 33.32 -20.57 12.20
CA TYR A 623 32.37 -20.91 11.13
C TYR A 623 32.82 -20.28 9.81
N ARG A 624 32.37 -20.85 8.69
CA ARG A 624 32.34 -20.14 7.41
C ARG A 624 31.23 -19.09 7.48
N ILE A 625 31.52 -17.86 7.08
CA ILE A 625 30.55 -16.75 7.16
C ILE A 625 30.02 -16.29 5.79
N GLY A 626 30.47 -16.93 4.71
CA GLY A 626 29.95 -16.67 3.36
C GLY A 626 29.94 -15.19 2.98
N GLY A 627 28.83 -14.73 2.41
CA GLY A 627 28.51 -13.36 1.99
C GLY A 627 28.63 -12.29 3.08
N LEU A 628 28.77 -12.62 4.37
CA LEU A 628 29.16 -11.60 5.36
C LEU A 628 30.55 -11.01 5.05
N THR A 629 31.35 -11.71 4.25
CA THR A 629 32.60 -11.20 3.66
C THR A 629 32.38 -9.89 2.90
N GLU A 630 31.23 -9.71 2.25
CA GLU A 630 30.91 -8.52 1.46
C GLU A 630 30.96 -7.23 2.31
N ILE A 631 30.53 -7.30 3.58
CA ILE A 631 30.63 -6.18 4.54
C ILE A 631 32.10 -5.75 4.69
N PHE A 632 33.00 -6.72 4.86
CA PHE A 632 34.43 -6.45 5.04
C PHE A 632 35.08 -5.92 3.76
N THR A 633 34.60 -6.35 2.60
CA THR A 633 35.06 -5.81 1.30
C THR A 633 34.65 -4.36 1.12
N VAL A 634 33.37 -4.01 1.34
CA VAL A 634 32.91 -2.61 1.30
C VAL A 634 33.63 -1.77 2.34
N TRP A 635 33.80 -2.28 3.56
CA TRP A 635 34.51 -1.57 4.62
C TRP A 635 35.98 -1.31 4.25
N THR A 636 36.65 -2.27 3.62
CA THR A 636 38.03 -2.11 3.15
C THR A 636 38.13 -1.01 2.09
N ILE A 637 37.18 -0.96 1.14
CA ILE A 637 37.13 0.11 0.11
C ILE A 637 36.92 1.48 0.76
N LEU A 638 36.00 1.59 1.72
CA LEU A 638 35.74 2.84 2.43
C LEU A 638 36.97 3.34 3.19
N ILE A 639 37.76 2.43 3.78
CA ILE A 639 39.03 2.79 4.44
C ILE A 639 40.07 3.26 3.43
N GLU A 640 40.24 2.56 2.30
CA GLU A 640 41.30 2.88 1.33
C GLU A 640 41.00 4.10 0.47
N ALA A 641 39.75 4.28 0.04
CA ALA A 641 39.37 5.28 -0.97
C ALA A 641 38.30 6.28 -0.51
N GLY A 642 37.64 6.01 0.61
CA GLY A 642 36.45 6.75 1.04
C GLY A 642 35.24 6.51 0.15
N ASP A 643 34.17 7.25 0.40
CA ASP A 643 32.84 7.04 -0.21
C ASP A 643 32.62 7.84 -1.51
N ARG A 644 33.58 8.66 -1.92
CA ARG A 644 33.51 9.35 -3.23
C ARG A 644 33.65 8.37 -4.40
N ILE A 645 34.34 7.24 -4.17
CA ILE A 645 34.58 6.21 -5.18
C ILE A 645 33.29 5.58 -5.70
N TRP A 646 32.17 5.67 -4.97
CA TRP A 646 30.89 5.06 -5.36
C TRP A 646 30.35 5.55 -6.70
N ASN A 647 30.73 6.75 -7.14
CA ASN A 647 30.30 7.30 -8.43
C ASN A 647 31.36 7.17 -9.54
N THR A 648 32.49 6.52 -9.25
CA THR A 648 33.56 6.33 -10.24
C THR A 648 33.27 5.09 -11.10
N PRO A 649 33.42 5.16 -12.44
CA PRO A 649 33.33 3.99 -13.30
C PRO A 649 34.34 2.89 -12.94
N VAL A 650 33.93 1.63 -13.06
CA VAL A 650 34.81 0.49 -12.74
C VAL A 650 35.99 0.36 -13.71
N THR A 651 35.84 0.86 -14.93
CA THR A 651 36.85 0.86 -15.99
C THR A 651 38.06 1.74 -15.65
N GLU A 652 37.94 2.69 -14.72
CA GLU A 652 39.09 3.49 -14.25
C GLU A 652 40.11 2.66 -13.45
N TYR A 653 39.65 1.58 -12.81
CA TYR A 653 40.47 0.74 -11.94
C TYR A 653 40.79 -0.62 -12.54
N ILE A 654 39.99 -1.07 -13.52
CA ILE A 654 40.05 -2.41 -14.10
C ILE A 654 40.29 -2.31 -15.61
N PRO A 655 41.55 -2.40 -16.06
CA PRO A 655 41.90 -2.25 -17.47
C PRO A 655 41.27 -3.33 -18.36
N GLU A 656 41.07 -4.54 -17.85
CA GLU A 656 40.43 -5.62 -18.60
C GLU A 656 38.99 -5.29 -19.02
N LEU A 657 38.27 -4.55 -18.16
CA LEU A 657 36.90 -4.09 -18.47
C LEU A 657 36.94 -2.87 -19.40
N ALA A 658 37.94 -1.99 -19.25
CA ALA A 658 38.13 -0.86 -20.17
C ALA A 658 38.45 -1.35 -21.60
N ASP A 659 39.29 -2.38 -21.72
CA ASP A 659 39.62 -3.00 -23.01
C ASP A 659 38.38 -3.67 -23.63
N ALA A 660 37.54 -4.33 -22.82
CA ALA A 660 36.33 -5.00 -23.28
C ALA A 660 35.34 -4.08 -24.03
N VAL A 661 35.24 -2.82 -23.61
CA VAL A 661 34.39 -1.80 -24.25
C VAL A 661 34.77 -1.59 -25.73
N SER A 662 36.04 -1.74 -26.08
CA SER A 662 36.53 -1.47 -27.44
C SER A 662 36.06 -2.50 -28.49
N TYR A 663 35.72 -3.72 -28.06
CA TYR A 663 35.32 -4.81 -28.97
C TYR A 663 33.96 -5.45 -28.63
N ARG A 664 33.33 -5.08 -27.50
CA ARG A 664 31.95 -5.45 -27.13
C ARG A 664 31.17 -4.19 -26.82
N ASN A 665 30.37 -3.73 -27.78
CA ASN A 665 29.67 -2.46 -27.66
C ASN A 665 28.33 -2.62 -26.95
N GLY A 666 28.34 -2.60 -25.61
CA GLY A 666 27.12 -2.64 -24.80
C GLY A 666 26.16 -1.47 -25.05
N LYS A 667 26.62 -0.35 -25.62
CA LYS A 667 25.72 0.75 -26.03
C LYS A 667 24.92 0.42 -27.28
N GLN A 668 25.49 -0.36 -28.20
CA GLN A 668 24.81 -0.78 -29.43
C GLN A 668 23.97 -2.03 -29.23
N ASP A 669 24.45 -2.97 -28.39
CA ASP A 669 23.72 -4.19 -28.05
C ASP A 669 23.71 -4.38 -26.52
N PRO A 670 22.80 -3.67 -25.81
CA PRO A 670 22.65 -3.76 -24.36
C PRO A 670 21.98 -5.05 -23.90
N VAL A 671 21.56 -5.92 -24.84
CA VAL A 671 20.96 -7.23 -24.54
C VAL A 671 22.06 -8.28 -24.44
N SER A 672 23.02 -8.26 -25.35
CA SER A 672 24.10 -9.26 -25.40
C SER A 672 25.33 -8.87 -24.58
N TYR A 673 25.58 -7.58 -24.35
CA TYR A 673 26.82 -7.10 -23.73
C TYR A 673 26.58 -6.08 -22.63
N VAL A 674 27.33 -6.22 -21.55
CA VAL A 674 27.36 -5.26 -20.43
C VAL A 674 28.02 -3.96 -20.87
N ASP A 675 27.38 -2.82 -20.64
CA ASP A 675 27.99 -1.49 -20.84
C ASP A 675 28.86 -1.11 -19.63
N TRP A 676 30.09 -1.63 -19.61
CA TRP A 676 31.05 -1.46 -18.51
C TRP A 676 31.44 0.01 -18.23
N GLU A 677 31.29 0.93 -19.20
CA GLU A 677 31.56 2.36 -18.97
C GLU A 677 30.56 3.01 -18.02
N THR A 678 29.35 2.47 -17.91
CA THR A 678 28.28 3.02 -17.07
C THR A 678 28.26 2.43 -15.66
N ILE A 679 28.92 1.29 -15.45
CA ILE A 679 28.94 0.61 -14.15
C ILE A 679 29.89 1.33 -13.21
N THR A 680 29.39 1.75 -12.05
CA THR A 680 30.20 2.38 -11.01
C THR A 680 30.63 1.40 -9.91
N VAL A 681 31.67 1.76 -9.15
CA VAL A 681 32.10 0.99 -7.96
C VAL A 681 30.96 0.84 -6.96
N GLY A 682 30.14 1.89 -6.78
CA GLY A 682 28.98 1.85 -5.89
C GLY A 682 27.95 0.83 -6.36
N GLN A 683 27.65 0.78 -7.66
CA GLN A 683 26.70 -0.19 -8.20
C GLN A 683 27.16 -1.64 -8.03
N LEU A 684 28.46 -1.91 -8.06
CA LEU A 684 28.98 -3.23 -7.67
C LEU A 684 28.75 -3.48 -6.17
N ALA A 685 29.07 -2.51 -5.30
CA ALA A 685 28.98 -2.64 -3.85
C ALA A 685 27.54 -2.74 -3.30
N SER A 686 26.54 -2.31 -4.07
CA SER A 686 25.13 -2.39 -3.70
C SER A 686 24.33 -3.42 -4.50
N HIS A 687 24.99 -4.30 -5.27
CA HIS A 687 24.33 -5.26 -6.15
C HIS A 687 23.43 -4.61 -7.23
N MET A 688 23.67 -3.34 -7.57
CA MET A 688 22.89 -2.56 -8.57
C MET A 688 23.53 -2.58 -9.98
N ALA A 689 24.62 -3.33 -10.18
CA ALA A 689 25.34 -3.35 -11.45
C ALA A 689 24.61 -4.14 -12.56
N GLY A 690 23.67 -5.02 -12.21
CA GLY A 690 22.91 -5.82 -13.18
C GLY A 690 23.74 -6.90 -13.90
N ILE A 691 24.88 -7.32 -13.33
CA ILE A 691 25.78 -8.32 -13.91
C ILE A 691 25.49 -9.74 -13.39
N SER A 692 26.11 -10.75 -14.01
CA SER A 692 25.91 -12.16 -13.66
C SER A 692 26.21 -12.47 -12.19
N ARG A 693 25.50 -13.47 -11.63
CA ARG A 693 25.61 -13.83 -10.21
C ARG A 693 26.99 -14.33 -9.79
N GLY A 694 27.61 -15.21 -10.55
CA GLY A 694 28.86 -15.85 -10.13
C GLY A 694 29.43 -16.80 -11.18
N SER A 695 30.70 -16.63 -11.49
CA SER A 695 31.49 -17.49 -12.38
C SER A 695 31.70 -18.92 -11.85
N SER A 696 31.48 -19.13 -10.55
CA SER A 696 31.56 -20.43 -9.85
C SER A 696 30.23 -21.20 -9.81
N MET A 697 29.15 -20.67 -10.40
CA MET A 697 27.82 -21.32 -10.37
C MET A 697 27.79 -22.54 -11.30
N PRO A 698 27.22 -23.67 -10.86
CA PRO A 698 27.25 -24.90 -11.64
C PRO A 698 26.30 -24.83 -12.85
N ASP A 699 26.81 -25.20 -14.03
CA ASP A 699 26.01 -25.38 -15.24
C ASP A 699 25.13 -26.63 -15.11
N LEU A 700 23.82 -26.45 -15.26
CA LEU A 700 22.83 -27.53 -15.15
C LEU A 700 23.05 -28.63 -16.19
N SER A 701 23.59 -28.31 -17.38
CA SER A 701 23.88 -29.30 -18.43
C SER A 701 24.91 -30.37 -18.01
N LYS A 702 25.63 -30.14 -16.90
CA LYS A 702 26.68 -31.03 -16.39
C LYS A 702 26.29 -31.73 -15.10
N GLN A 703 25.11 -31.46 -14.54
CA GLN A 703 24.65 -32.16 -13.36
C GLN A 703 24.04 -33.50 -13.78
N SER A 704 24.46 -34.59 -13.16
CA SER A 704 23.97 -35.94 -13.50
C SER A 704 22.71 -36.35 -12.74
N ALA A 705 22.14 -35.45 -11.92
CA ALA A 705 21.21 -35.80 -10.84
C ALA A 705 19.74 -35.37 -11.07
N PHE A 706 19.43 -34.65 -12.15
CA PHE A 706 18.07 -34.20 -12.45
C PHE A 706 17.59 -34.74 -13.81
N PRO A 707 16.30 -35.11 -13.94
CA PRO A 707 15.75 -35.54 -15.22
C PRO A 707 15.55 -34.33 -16.13
N PHE A 708 16.60 -33.92 -16.84
CA PHE A 708 16.57 -32.81 -17.81
C PHE A 708 15.88 -33.18 -19.13
N ALA A 709 14.87 -34.06 -19.10
CA ALA A 709 14.24 -34.62 -20.30
C ALA A 709 13.60 -33.54 -21.20
N ASP A 710 13.24 -32.40 -20.63
CA ASP A 710 12.58 -31.28 -21.33
C ASP A 710 13.55 -30.17 -21.78
N LEU A 711 14.83 -30.24 -21.42
CA LEU A 711 15.84 -29.27 -21.89
C LEU A 711 16.47 -29.75 -23.22
N PRO A 712 16.72 -28.85 -24.18
CA PRO A 712 17.34 -29.23 -25.44
C PRO A 712 18.77 -29.75 -25.21
N PRO A 713 19.22 -30.77 -25.96
CA PRO A 713 20.58 -31.27 -25.85
C PRO A 713 21.55 -30.20 -26.36
N PHE A 714 22.40 -29.71 -25.46
CA PHE A 714 23.49 -28.80 -25.85
C PHE A 714 24.76 -29.60 -26.17
N PRO A 715 25.48 -29.28 -27.25
CA PRO A 715 26.86 -29.74 -27.40
C PRO A 715 27.65 -29.21 -26.21
N ALA A 716 28.48 -30.04 -25.57
CA ALA A 716 29.29 -29.63 -24.43
C ALA A 716 30.05 -28.35 -24.80
N PRO A 717 29.71 -27.17 -24.24
CA PRO A 717 30.40 -25.95 -24.61
C PRO A 717 31.87 -26.08 -24.20
N ASP A 718 32.78 -25.49 -25.00
CA ASP A 718 34.16 -25.24 -24.58
C ASP A 718 34.07 -24.55 -23.22
N THR A 719 34.41 -25.28 -22.16
CA THR A 719 34.02 -24.88 -20.82
C THR A 719 34.92 -23.73 -20.40
N PRO A 720 34.35 -22.56 -20.04
CA PRO A 720 35.16 -21.50 -19.48
C PRO A 720 35.95 -22.03 -18.28
N PRO A 721 37.26 -21.70 -18.14
CA PRO A 721 38.14 -22.29 -17.14
C PRO A 721 37.56 -22.23 -15.72
N CYS A 722 36.84 -21.16 -15.41
CA CYS A 722 36.26 -20.84 -14.10
C CYS A 722 35.15 -21.77 -13.62
N ILE A 723 34.56 -22.58 -14.50
CA ILE A 723 33.51 -23.57 -14.16
C ILE A 723 34.13 -24.96 -13.89
N SER A 724 35.34 -25.22 -14.38
CA SER A 724 35.94 -26.57 -14.43
C SER A 724 37.10 -26.81 -13.46
N LYS A 725 37.71 -25.75 -12.91
CA LYS A 725 38.87 -25.82 -12.01
C LYS A 725 38.62 -25.03 -10.73
N SER A 726 39.09 -25.54 -9.61
CA SER A 726 39.05 -24.90 -8.28
C SER A 726 39.80 -23.57 -8.18
N SER A 727 40.54 -23.14 -9.22
CA SER A 727 41.19 -21.84 -9.29
C SER A 727 40.90 -21.14 -10.61
N CYS A 728 39.86 -20.30 -10.64
CA CYS A 728 39.68 -19.29 -11.69
C CYS A 728 40.64 -18.14 -11.38
N ASN A 729 41.70 -17.91 -12.16
CA ASN A 729 42.61 -16.78 -11.93
C ASN A 729 42.03 -15.46 -12.49
N ARG A 730 42.71 -14.31 -12.29
CA ARG A 730 42.21 -12.99 -12.75
C ARG A 730 41.98 -12.94 -14.26
N THR A 731 42.91 -13.46 -15.04
CA THR A 731 42.82 -13.47 -16.51
C THR A 731 41.63 -14.30 -16.97
N GLU A 732 41.52 -15.54 -16.47
CA GLU A 732 40.40 -16.45 -16.79
C GLU A 732 39.04 -15.87 -16.35
N PHE A 733 39.00 -15.17 -15.21
CA PHE A 733 37.80 -14.49 -14.74
C PHE A 733 37.33 -13.40 -15.69
N PHE A 734 38.24 -12.50 -16.10
CA PHE A 734 37.87 -11.42 -17.02
C PHE A 734 37.58 -11.93 -18.42
N GLU A 735 38.27 -12.99 -18.88
CA GLU A 735 37.91 -13.69 -20.12
C GLU A 735 36.50 -14.27 -20.07
N TYR A 736 36.01 -14.68 -18.91
CA TYR A 736 34.65 -15.21 -18.74
C TYR A 736 33.59 -14.11 -18.60
N ILE A 737 33.78 -13.16 -17.67
CA ILE A 737 32.74 -12.20 -17.26
C ILE A 737 32.34 -11.25 -18.39
N VAL A 738 33.29 -10.86 -19.25
CA VAL A 738 33.02 -10.01 -20.42
C VAL A 738 32.19 -10.72 -21.49
N GLN A 739 32.03 -12.05 -21.38
CA GLN A 739 31.18 -12.85 -22.25
C GLN A 739 29.76 -13.01 -21.74
N GLN A 740 29.51 -12.70 -20.47
CA GLN A 740 28.20 -12.85 -19.89
C GLN A 740 27.31 -11.68 -20.31
N PRO A 741 26.06 -11.93 -20.72
CA PRO A 741 25.10 -10.88 -20.95
C PRO A 741 24.72 -10.20 -19.62
N PRO A 742 24.27 -8.93 -19.65
CA PRO A 742 23.69 -8.29 -18.48
C PRO A 742 22.41 -9.04 -18.07
N VAL A 743 22.15 -9.12 -16.76
CA VAL A 743 20.90 -9.66 -16.21
C VAL A 743 19.79 -8.61 -16.29
N VAL A 744 20.14 -7.36 -15.97
CA VAL A 744 19.28 -6.18 -16.08
C VAL A 744 20.15 -4.97 -16.42
N LEU A 745 19.54 -3.89 -16.91
CA LEU A 745 20.24 -2.63 -17.10
C LEU A 745 20.77 -2.10 -15.75
N SER A 746 22.02 -1.63 -15.74
CA SER A 746 22.67 -1.09 -14.54
C SER A 746 21.81 0.00 -13.88
N GLY A 747 21.75 -0.02 -12.55
CA GLY A 747 20.95 0.94 -11.76
C GLY A 747 19.45 0.68 -11.73
N THR A 748 18.92 -0.36 -12.40
CA THR A 748 17.46 -0.59 -12.48
C THR A 748 16.89 -1.24 -11.22
N THR A 749 17.51 -2.32 -10.75
CA THR A 749 17.02 -3.12 -9.61
C THR A 749 18.17 -3.92 -9.02
N PRO A 750 18.19 -4.20 -7.71
CA PRO A 750 19.25 -4.99 -7.09
C PRO A 750 19.21 -6.44 -7.58
N ILE A 751 20.34 -6.94 -8.08
CA ILE A 751 20.58 -8.33 -8.48
C ILE A 751 21.88 -8.81 -7.82
N TYR A 752 21.75 -9.75 -6.89
CA TYR A 752 22.87 -10.27 -6.12
C TYR A 752 23.97 -10.89 -7.02
N SER A 753 25.22 -10.45 -6.84
CA SER A 753 26.38 -10.90 -7.62
C SER A 753 27.65 -11.02 -6.78
N ASN A 754 28.17 -12.25 -6.65
CA ASN A 754 29.50 -12.50 -6.11
C ASN A 754 30.60 -11.97 -7.04
N ASP A 755 30.40 -12.04 -8.37
CA ASP A 755 31.37 -11.55 -9.34
C ASP A 755 31.57 -10.02 -9.19
N ALA A 756 30.53 -9.28 -8.79
CA ALA A 756 30.64 -7.86 -8.47
C ALA A 756 31.63 -7.64 -7.32
N PHE A 757 31.53 -8.42 -6.25
CA PHE A 757 32.43 -8.35 -5.09
C PHE A 757 33.84 -8.82 -5.40
N ARG A 758 33.99 -9.74 -6.34
CA ARG A 758 35.30 -10.13 -6.87
C ARG A 758 35.98 -8.98 -7.61
N ILE A 759 35.24 -8.26 -8.45
CA ILE A 759 35.73 -7.04 -9.11
C ILE A 759 36.10 -5.98 -8.06
N LEU A 760 35.28 -5.79 -7.02
CA LEU A 760 35.59 -4.90 -5.91
C LEU A 760 36.90 -5.25 -5.20
N GLY A 761 37.15 -6.55 -4.96
CA GLY A 761 38.44 -7.02 -4.42
C GLY A 761 39.61 -6.58 -5.30
N TYR A 762 39.50 -6.73 -6.61
CA TYR A 762 40.51 -6.27 -7.58
C TYR A 762 40.66 -4.74 -7.63
N ILE A 763 39.59 -3.98 -7.40
CA ILE A 763 39.64 -2.52 -7.28
C ILE A 763 40.45 -2.12 -6.04
N VAL A 764 40.23 -2.80 -4.89
CA VAL A 764 41.05 -2.59 -3.69
C VAL A 764 42.52 -2.86 -3.97
N GLU A 765 42.84 -3.94 -4.70
CA GLU A 765 44.23 -4.26 -5.07
C GLU A 765 44.87 -3.19 -5.96
N SER A 766 44.11 -2.68 -6.93
CA SER A 766 44.53 -1.61 -7.83
C SER A 766 44.85 -0.32 -7.06
N ILE A 767 44.00 0.04 -6.09
CA ILE A 767 44.15 1.24 -5.26
C ILE A 767 45.32 1.11 -4.27
N ALA A 768 45.41 -0.03 -3.58
CA ALA A 768 46.38 -0.22 -2.51
C ALA A 768 47.75 -0.72 -3.00
N GLY A 769 47.85 -1.22 -4.24
CA GLY A 769 49.05 -1.84 -4.79
C GLY A 769 49.48 -3.12 -4.07
N LYS A 770 48.55 -3.80 -3.39
CA LYS A 770 48.79 -5.01 -2.59
C LYS A 770 47.60 -5.98 -2.72
N PRO A 771 47.80 -7.30 -2.51
CA PRO A 771 46.70 -8.27 -2.53
C PRO A 771 45.60 -7.93 -1.53
N PHE A 772 44.33 -8.18 -1.88
CA PHE A 772 43.16 -7.84 -1.07
C PHE A 772 43.27 -8.39 0.36
N ALA A 773 43.71 -9.65 0.50
CA ALA A 773 43.91 -10.30 1.80
C ALA A 773 44.89 -9.52 2.71
N SER A 774 45.94 -8.93 2.13
CA SER A 774 46.91 -8.13 2.88
C SER A 774 46.30 -6.81 3.34
N VAL A 775 45.47 -6.17 2.50
CA VAL A 775 44.81 -4.90 2.83
C VAL A 775 43.78 -5.13 3.93
N LEU A 776 42.89 -6.11 3.76
CA LEU A 776 41.90 -6.51 4.77
C LEU A 776 42.56 -6.77 6.13
N ASN A 777 43.66 -7.53 6.13
CA ASN A 777 44.38 -7.83 7.37
C ASN A 777 44.97 -6.57 8.02
N GLN A 778 45.68 -5.72 7.25
CA GLN A 778 46.35 -4.52 7.76
C GLN A 778 45.38 -3.41 8.19
N ARG A 779 44.20 -3.34 7.57
CA ARG A 779 43.24 -2.24 7.77
C ARG A 779 42.13 -2.56 8.74
N ILE A 780 41.72 -3.82 8.85
CA ILE A 780 40.58 -4.22 9.68
C ILE A 780 40.97 -5.27 10.71
N LEU A 781 41.52 -6.42 10.29
CA LEU A 781 41.70 -7.56 11.20
C LEU A 781 42.73 -7.28 12.30
N GLU A 782 43.91 -6.77 11.95
CA GLU A 782 44.96 -6.43 12.93
C GLU A 782 44.56 -5.24 13.83
N PRO A 783 44.08 -4.10 13.30
CA PRO A 783 43.68 -2.96 14.15
C PRO A 783 42.57 -3.30 15.16
N LEU A 784 41.62 -4.16 14.77
CA LEU A 784 40.53 -4.61 15.65
C LEU A 784 40.86 -5.88 16.43
N LYS A 785 42.05 -6.45 16.24
CA LYS A 785 42.53 -7.67 16.89
C LYS A 785 41.59 -8.88 16.68
N LEU A 786 41.04 -9.03 15.48
CA LEU A 786 40.15 -10.13 15.09
C LEU A 786 40.95 -11.41 14.81
N GLY A 787 41.57 -11.96 15.87
CA GLY A 787 42.56 -13.03 15.77
C GLY A 787 42.00 -14.41 15.36
N LYS A 788 40.68 -14.57 15.27
CA LYS A 788 40.01 -15.79 14.82
C LYS A 788 39.21 -15.56 13.54
N THR A 789 39.45 -14.43 12.87
CA THR A 789 38.86 -14.07 11.59
C THR A 789 39.94 -14.11 10.52
N SER A 790 39.65 -14.77 9.39
CA SER A 790 40.62 -14.93 8.31
C SER A 790 39.94 -15.25 6.98
N LEU A 791 40.62 -15.00 5.86
CA LEU A 791 40.19 -15.52 4.56
C LEU A 791 40.58 -17.00 4.41
N LEU A 792 39.66 -17.80 3.88
CA LEU A 792 39.87 -19.17 3.46
C LEU A 792 40.57 -19.16 2.09
N LEU A 793 41.90 -19.06 2.09
CA LEU A 793 42.72 -18.94 0.88
C LEU A 793 43.20 -20.30 0.31
N SER A 794 42.94 -21.41 1.01
CA SER A 794 43.31 -22.77 0.61
C SER A 794 42.12 -23.71 0.85
N GLU A 795 42.01 -24.78 0.05
CA GLU A 795 40.99 -25.83 0.17
C GLU A 795 41.22 -26.76 1.37
N ASP A 796 42.38 -26.64 2.03
CA ASP A 796 42.71 -27.46 3.19
C ASP A 796 41.78 -27.11 4.37
N PRO A 797 41.00 -28.07 4.89
CA PRO A 797 40.20 -27.86 6.08
C PRO A 797 41.15 -27.58 7.25
N SER A 798 41.28 -26.31 7.63
CA SER A 798 41.85 -25.97 8.92
C SER A 798 41.11 -26.80 9.97
N PRO A 799 41.79 -27.56 10.85
CA PRO A 799 41.15 -28.38 11.90
C PRO A 799 40.37 -27.55 12.93
N ARG A 800 40.25 -26.24 12.70
CA ARG A 800 39.59 -25.25 13.54
C ARG A 800 38.15 -24.94 13.12
N VAL A 801 37.72 -25.31 11.91
CA VAL A 801 36.33 -25.11 11.44
C VAL A 801 35.51 -26.34 11.83
N LEU A 802 34.32 -26.15 12.42
CA LEU A 802 33.43 -27.27 12.76
C LEU A 802 33.17 -28.11 11.50
N PRO A 803 33.42 -29.43 11.50
CA PRO A 803 33.19 -30.24 10.33
C PRO A 803 31.68 -30.45 10.15
N ALA A 804 31.06 -29.65 9.28
CA ALA A 804 29.97 -30.16 8.48
C ALA A 804 30.61 -31.11 7.44
N ASP A 805 30.02 -32.27 7.16
CA ASP A 805 30.60 -33.32 6.29
C ASP A 805 31.47 -32.74 5.16
N THR A 806 32.78 -33.01 5.16
CA THR A 806 33.73 -32.46 4.18
C THR A 806 33.45 -32.94 2.74
N ASN A 807 32.59 -33.94 2.59
CA ASN A 807 32.10 -34.42 1.29
C ASN A 807 30.85 -33.67 0.79
N SER A 808 30.29 -32.75 1.59
CA SER A 808 29.13 -31.95 1.20
C SER A 808 29.48 -30.94 0.10
N HIS A 809 28.55 -30.78 -0.85
CA HIS A 809 28.68 -29.83 -1.95
C HIS A 809 28.88 -28.40 -1.40
N GLY A 810 29.96 -27.72 -1.82
CA GLY A 810 30.26 -26.33 -1.43
C GLY A 810 31.49 -26.13 -0.52
N TRP A 811 32.17 -27.19 -0.07
CA TRP A 811 33.45 -27.06 0.66
C TRP A 811 34.56 -26.39 -0.18
N MET A 812 34.58 -26.66 -1.50
CA MET A 812 35.69 -26.33 -2.42
C MET A 812 35.73 -24.87 -2.95
N GLN A 813 34.79 -23.99 -2.61
CA GLN A 813 34.64 -22.67 -3.25
C GLN A 813 35.50 -21.52 -2.65
N GLY A 814 36.46 -21.80 -1.76
CA GLY A 814 37.13 -20.75 -0.97
C GLY A 814 38.08 -19.79 -1.73
N GLY A 815 38.82 -20.27 -2.73
CA GLY A 815 39.93 -19.50 -3.30
C GLY A 815 39.54 -18.42 -4.33
N ALA A 816 38.56 -18.70 -5.19
CA ALA A 816 38.26 -17.86 -6.35
C ALA A 816 37.43 -16.60 -6.04
N GLU A 817 36.64 -16.62 -4.95
CA GLU A 817 35.68 -15.57 -4.58
C GLU A 817 36.04 -14.93 -3.22
N ALA A 818 37.35 -14.70 -3.01
CA ALA A 818 37.91 -14.25 -1.73
C ALA A 818 37.22 -13.01 -1.12
N ALA A 819 36.84 -12.05 -1.96
CA ALA A 819 36.19 -10.81 -1.55
C ALA A 819 34.65 -10.90 -1.45
N ALA A 820 34.05 -12.04 -1.81
CA ALA A 820 32.60 -12.23 -1.81
C ALA A 820 32.13 -13.18 -0.71
N ILE A 821 32.75 -14.38 -0.57
CA ILE A 821 32.17 -15.45 0.26
C ILE A 821 33.17 -16.26 1.12
N SER A 822 34.43 -15.83 1.21
CA SER A 822 35.51 -16.71 1.69
C SER A 822 36.01 -16.45 3.11
N MET A 823 35.35 -15.63 3.93
CA MET A 823 35.78 -15.42 5.30
C MET A 823 35.35 -16.53 6.27
N LEU A 824 36.18 -16.72 7.29
CA LEU A 824 35.92 -17.49 8.49
C LEU A 824 35.89 -16.52 9.67
N SER A 825 35.00 -16.74 10.65
CA SER A 825 34.97 -15.92 11.86
C SER A 825 34.27 -16.64 13.02
N THR A 826 34.19 -15.95 14.15
CA THR A 826 33.48 -16.38 15.37
C THR A 826 32.44 -15.33 15.74
N VAL A 827 31.44 -15.69 16.55
CA VAL A 827 30.48 -14.69 17.07
C VAL A 827 31.19 -13.59 17.87
N THR A 828 32.30 -13.93 18.56
CA THR A 828 33.09 -12.97 19.34
C THR A 828 33.76 -11.91 18.45
N ASP A 829 34.46 -12.34 17.40
CA ASP A 829 35.14 -11.41 16.49
C ASP A 829 34.14 -10.58 15.69
N LEU A 830 33.01 -11.17 15.24
CA LEU A 830 31.96 -10.44 14.56
C LEU A 830 31.28 -9.41 15.47
N ALA A 831 31.12 -9.70 16.76
CA ALA A 831 30.62 -8.73 17.73
C ALA A 831 31.57 -7.53 17.88
N VAL A 832 32.90 -7.78 17.92
CA VAL A 832 33.91 -6.69 17.92
C VAL A 832 33.84 -5.88 16.62
N ALA A 833 33.70 -6.54 15.46
CA ALA A 833 33.55 -5.87 14.18
C ALA A 833 32.27 -5.01 14.14
N GLY A 834 31.12 -5.55 14.55
CA GLY A 834 29.85 -4.82 14.61
C GLY A 834 29.90 -3.62 15.56
N LYS A 835 30.50 -3.78 16.75
CA LYS A 835 30.77 -2.65 17.67
C LYS A 835 31.64 -1.58 17.01
N SER A 836 32.70 -1.98 16.32
CA SER A 836 33.60 -1.04 15.62
C SER A 836 32.87 -0.24 14.53
N ILE A 837 31.94 -0.87 13.78
CA ILE A 837 31.09 -0.21 12.80
C ILE A 837 30.15 0.79 13.48
N LEU A 838 29.38 0.36 14.49
CA LEU A 838 28.45 1.23 15.25
C LEU A 838 29.18 2.41 15.92
N ALA A 839 30.37 2.18 16.45
CA ALA A 839 31.21 3.22 17.07
C ALA A 839 31.90 4.14 16.05
N ALA A 840 31.82 3.84 14.75
CA ALA A 840 32.60 4.49 13.69
C ALA A 840 34.10 4.56 14.06
N ALA A 841 34.68 3.44 14.50
CA ALA A 841 36.05 3.42 15.03
C ALA A 841 37.13 3.50 13.93
N LEU A 842 36.84 2.99 12.72
CA LEU A 842 37.77 2.99 11.58
C LEU A 842 37.41 3.96 10.46
N LEU A 843 36.18 4.49 10.46
CA LEU A 843 35.70 5.47 9.46
C LEU A 843 35.25 6.74 10.18
N SER A 844 35.19 7.87 9.49
CA SER A 844 34.55 9.06 10.07
C SER A 844 33.06 8.80 10.32
N ARG A 845 32.49 9.37 11.39
CA ARG A 845 31.06 9.25 11.71
C ARG A 845 30.16 9.59 10.52
N ALA A 846 30.48 10.64 9.78
CA ALA A 846 29.70 11.07 8.61
C ALA A 846 29.73 10.02 7.48
N GLN A 847 30.88 9.36 7.28
CA GLN A 847 31.01 8.31 6.28
C GLN A 847 30.30 7.02 6.70
N THR A 848 30.42 6.60 7.96
CA THR A 848 29.63 5.47 8.50
C THR A 848 28.13 5.72 8.37
N ASN A 849 27.67 6.94 8.68
CA ASN A 849 26.26 7.29 8.55
C ASN A 849 25.75 7.20 7.11
N ARG A 850 26.57 7.51 6.09
CA ARG A 850 26.21 7.34 4.68
C ARG A 850 26.29 5.89 4.22
N TRP A 851 27.21 5.11 4.79
CA TRP A 851 27.32 3.68 4.53
C TRP A 851 26.08 2.92 5.02
N LEU A 852 25.53 3.32 6.16
CA LEU A 852 24.28 2.80 6.73
C LEU A 852 23.07 3.59 6.20
N LYS A 853 22.90 3.62 4.87
CA LYS A 853 21.69 4.13 4.19
C LYS A 853 21.27 3.20 3.05
N PRO A 854 19.96 3.14 2.75
CA PRO A 854 19.49 2.42 1.57
C PRO A 854 19.99 3.10 0.29
N VAL A 855 20.26 2.27 -0.72
CA VAL A 855 20.56 2.64 -2.10
C VAL A 855 19.34 2.46 -2.97
N ALA A 856 18.58 1.39 -2.74
CA ALA A 856 17.32 1.10 -3.43
C ALA A 856 16.31 0.45 -2.48
N HIS A 857 15.04 0.79 -2.64
CA HIS A 857 13.94 0.04 -2.02
C HIS A 857 13.64 -1.20 -2.86
N THR A 858 13.14 -2.26 -2.22
CA THR A 858 12.64 -3.44 -2.95
C THR A 858 11.12 -3.33 -3.16
N SER A 859 10.55 -4.24 -3.93
CA SER A 859 9.08 -4.34 -4.05
C SER A 859 8.40 -4.79 -2.75
N ASN A 860 9.17 -5.30 -1.78
CA ASN A 860 8.70 -5.54 -0.43
C ASN A 860 8.98 -4.27 0.42
N PRO A 861 7.95 -3.56 0.91
CA PRO A 861 8.13 -2.34 1.69
C PRO A 861 8.88 -2.57 3.01
N ALA A 862 8.97 -3.82 3.49
CA ALA A 862 9.73 -4.15 4.68
C ALA A 862 11.25 -4.16 4.45
N ASN A 863 11.72 -4.22 3.19
CA ASN A 863 13.13 -4.45 2.88
C ASN A 863 13.70 -3.46 1.86
N SER A 864 14.91 -2.97 2.13
CA SER A 864 15.73 -2.16 1.21
C SER A 864 17.13 -2.77 1.04
N VAL A 865 17.88 -2.30 0.04
CA VAL A 865 19.27 -2.72 -0.24
C VAL A 865 20.21 -1.53 -0.13
N GLY A 866 21.34 -1.70 0.56
CA GLY A 866 22.43 -0.75 0.75
C GLY A 866 23.78 -1.32 0.27
N TYR A 867 24.91 -0.89 0.87
CA TYR A 867 26.25 -1.34 0.49
C TYR A 867 26.87 -2.29 1.53
N PRO A 868 26.75 -3.63 1.49
CA PRO A 868 25.79 -4.46 0.76
C PRO A 868 24.53 -4.75 1.59
N TRP A 869 24.27 -3.97 2.65
CA TRP A 869 23.25 -4.26 3.66
C TRP A 869 21.89 -4.59 3.06
N VAL A 870 21.24 -5.65 3.55
CA VAL A 870 19.79 -5.80 3.45
C VAL A 870 19.22 -5.09 4.67
N ILE A 871 18.38 -4.08 4.45
CA ILE A 871 17.86 -3.23 5.52
C ILE A 871 16.41 -3.63 5.74
N TYR A 872 16.14 -4.25 6.88
CA TYR A 872 14.80 -4.62 7.31
C TYR A 872 14.22 -3.48 8.15
N SER A 873 13.08 -2.96 7.74
CA SER A 873 12.33 -1.95 8.48
C SER A 873 11.33 -2.67 9.39
N ALA A 874 11.63 -2.72 10.69
CA ALA A 874 10.81 -3.36 11.71
C ALA A 874 9.92 -2.33 12.41
N GLY A 875 8.67 -2.69 12.68
CA GLY A 875 7.67 -1.80 13.24
C GLY A 875 6.35 -1.91 12.48
N ASP A 876 5.30 -1.36 13.06
CA ASP A 876 3.94 -1.38 12.55
C ASP A 876 3.45 0.06 12.52
N TYR A 877 3.72 0.76 11.42
CA TYR A 877 3.42 2.18 11.30
C TYR A 877 1.90 2.41 11.19
N PRO A 878 1.33 3.38 11.93
CA PRO A 878 1.99 4.32 12.83
C PRO A 878 2.03 3.89 14.31
N ASP A 879 1.48 2.72 14.64
CA ASP A 879 1.33 2.27 16.03
C ASP A 879 2.68 2.14 16.74
N THR A 880 3.72 1.79 15.99
CA THR A 880 5.10 1.78 16.46
C THR A 880 6.04 2.42 15.44
N PRO A 881 7.13 3.05 15.93
CA PRO A 881 8.16 3.64 15.07
C PRO A 881 8.83 2.58 14.19
N ILE A 882 9.20 2.98 12.97
CA ILE A 882 9.97 2.13 12.06
C ILE A 882 11.45 2.16 12.48
N ILE A 883 11.97 1.00 12.84
CA ILE A 883 13.36 0.77 13.23
C ILE A 883 14.07 0.01 12.12
N ASP A 884 15.08 0.63 11.52
CA ASP A 884 15.91 -0.02 10.50
C ASP A 884 16.96 -0.94 11.13
N VAL A 885 16.91 -2.22 10.76
CA VAL A 885 17.91 -3.24 11.11
C VAL A 885 18.75 -3.52 9.87
N TYR A 886 20.03 -3.16 9.92
CA TYR A 886 20.99 -3.34 8.82
C TYR A 886 21.61 -4.71 8.92
N THR A 887 21.28 -5.59 7.97
CA THR A 887 21.64 -6.99 8.06
C THR A 887 22.41 -7.51 6.86
N THR A 888 23.07 -8.64 7.06
CA THR A 888 23.53 -9.49 5.97
C THR A 888 23.34 -10.93 6.42
N LEU A 889 22.59 -11.68 5.60
CA LEU A 889 22.39 -13.12 5.73
C LEU A 889 23.18 -13.80 4.62
N SER A 890 23.85 -14.90 4.95
CA SER A 890 24.49 -15.73 3.96
C SER A 890 24.36 -17.20 4.30
N THR A 891 24.34 -18.00 3.24
CA THR A 891 24.40 -19.45 3.29
C THR A 891 25.45 -19.95 2.31
N VAL A 892 26.36 -20.81 2.77
CA VAL A 892 27.36 -21.48 1.93
C VAL A 892 27.49 -22.93 2.36
N GLY A 893 27.01 -23.86 1.52
CA GLY A 893 26.93 -25.27 1.86
C GLY A 893 26.12 -25.47 3.14
N LEU A 894 26.67 -26.19 4.10
CA LEU A 894 26.01 -26.49 5.38
C LEU A 894 26.13 -25.37 6.44
N TYR A 895 26.68 -24.21 6.09
CA TYR A 895 26.84 -23.08 7.00
C TYR A 895 25.86 -21.96 6.67
N SER A 896 25.31 -21.34 7.70
CA SER A 896 24.55 -20.11 7.60
C SER A 896 25.07 -19.10 8.62
N SER A 897 25.03 -17.83 8.27
CA SER A 897 25.51 -16.75 9.11
C SER A 897 24.67 -15.50 8.92
N TYR A 898 24.44 -14.78 10.01
CA TYR A 898 23.59 -13.60 10.06
C TYR A 898 24.24 -12.57 10.98
N ILE A 899 24.43 -11.34 10.51
CA ILE A 899 24.76 -10.20 11.36
C ILE A 899 23.69 -9.12 11.20
N GLY A 900 23.34 -8.43 12.28
CA GLY A 900 22.41 -7.31 12.27
C GLY A 900 22.92 -6.17 13.14
N LEU A 901 22.79 -4.94 12.65
CA LEU A 901 23.10 -3.70 13.36
C LEU A 901 21.82 -2.88 13.51
N VAL A 902 21.59 -2.32 14.69
CA VAL A 902 20.47 -1.44 14.99
C VAL A 902 21.02 -0.10 15.50
N PRO A 903 21.37 0.83 14.59
CA PRO A 903 22.03 2.08 14.93
C PRO A 903 21.26 2.93 15.94
N ASP A 904 19.93 2.92 15.86
CA ASP A 904 19.05 3.70 16.74
C ASP A 904 19.21 3.32 18.22
N PHE A 905 19.55 2.07 18.49
CA PHE A 905 19.81 1.59 19.85
C PHE A 905 21.29 1.35 20.12
N ASN A 906 22.19 1.56 19.15
CA ASN A 906 23.62 1.25 19.29
C ASN A 906 23.86 -0.20 19.77
N VAL A 907 23.06 -1.13 19.26
CA VAL A 907 23.17 -2.58 19.51
C VAL A 907 23.26 -3.36 18.21
N GLY A 908 23.67 -4.62 18.29
CA GLY A 908 23.57 -5.55 17.18
C GLY A 908 23.63 -6.99 17.65
N PHE A 909 23.51 -7.91 16.70
CA PHE A 909 23.56 -9.35 16.93
C PHE A 909 24.38 -10.08 15.88
N THR A 910 24.85 -11.27 16.23
CA THR A 910 25.50 -12.22 15.32
C THR A 910 24.91 -13.60 15.55
N ILE A 911 24.65 -14.36 14.48
CA ILE A 911 24.18 -15.75 14.54
C ILE A 911 25.00 -16.55 13.53
N LEU A 912 25.66 -17.60 14.00
CA LEU A 912 26.45 -18.50 13.16
C LEU A 912 25.96 -19.93 13.39
N ALA A 913 25.66 -20.65 12.31
CA ALA A 913 25.12 -21.98 12.39
C ALA A 913 25.77 -22.93 11.38
N THR A 914 25.72 -24.21 11.71
CA THR A 914 26.08 -25.32 10.83
C THR A 914 25.07 -26.44 10.99
N ASP A 915 24.77 -27.13 9.89
CA ASP A 915 23.89 -28.29 9.86
C ASP A 915 24.63 -29.54 9.35
N SER A 916 24.02 -30.73 9.51
CA SER A 916 24.54 -31.98 8.94
C SER A 916 23.86 -32.40 7.63
N ASN A 917 22.75 -31.78 7.26
CA ASN A 917 21.88 -32.17 6.14
C ASN A 917 21.71 -31.04 5.14
N THR A 918 21.22 -29.89 5.58
CA THR A 918 20.85 -28.74 4.72
C THR A 918 21.16 -27.44 5.42
N SER A 919 21.44 -26.38 4.66
CA SER A 919 21.73 -25.06 5.21
C SER A 919 20.67 -24.58 6.23
N PRO A 920 21.06 -24.14 7.44
CA PRO A 920 20.12 -23.63 8.43
C PRO A 920 19.38 -22.37 7.97
N ASP A 921 18.07 -22.29 8.19
CA ASP A 921 17.35 -21.01 8.18
C ASP A 921 17.54 -20.30 9.53
N LEU A 922 17.93 -19.04 9.48
CA LEU A 922 18.24 -18.21 10.64
C LEU A 922 17.14 -17.17 10.95
N ASN A 923 16.12 -17.03 10.10
CA ASN A 923 15.01 -16.12 10.34
C ASN A 923 14.24 -16.40 11.66
N PRO A 924 14.01 -17.68 12.08
CA PRO A 924 13.36 -17.96 13.36
C PRO A 924 14.13 -17.38 14.55
N HIS A 925 15.47 -17.38 14.47
CA HIS A 925 16.34 -16.87 15.53
C HIS A 925 16.28 -15.35 15.62
N THR A 926 16.23 -14.65 14.48
CA THR A 926 16.12 -13.18 14.46
C THR A 926 14.76 -12.70 14.95
N GLY A 927 13.68 -13.43 14.63
CA GLY A 927 12.34 -13.12 15.17
C GLY A 927 12.31 -13.21 16.69
N VAL A 928 12.87 -14.28 17.27
CA VAL A 928 12.98 -14.43 18.73
C VAL A 928 13.81 -13.31 19.37
N ILE A 929 14.89 -12.84 18.74
CA ILE A 929 15.67 -11.69 19.22
C ILE A 929 14.83 -10.41 19.16
N GLY A 930 14.15 -10.15 18.04
CA GLY A 930 13.32 -8.97 17.83
C GLY A 930 12.24 -8.81 18.89
N ASP A 931 11.43 -9.86 19.09
CA ASP A 931 10.29 -9.87 20.02
C ASP A 931 10.68 -9.60 21.48
N ASN A 932 11.86 -10.06 21.88
CA ASN A 932 12.30 -9.98 23.27
C ASN A 932 13.21 -8.78 23.56
N LEU A 933 14.03 -8.36 22.58
CA LEU A 933 15.05 -7.34 22.80
C LEU A 933 14.58 -5.93 22.40
N LEU A 934 13.95 -5.75 21.23
CA LEU A 934 13.58 -4.41 20.75
C LEU A 934 12.62 -3.69 21.71
N PRO A 935 11.53 -4.32 22.21
CA PRO A 935 10.64 -3.66 23.17
C PRO A 935 11.35 -3.27 24.47
N ALA A 936 12.30 -4.10 24.92
CA ALA A 936 13.07 -3.82 26.13
C ALA A 936 14.01 -2.62 25.95
N LEU A 937 14.68 -2.52 24.79
CA LEU A 937 15.56 -1.39 24.47
C LEU A 937 14.77 -0.08 24.33
N THR A 938 13.64 -0.09 23.62
CA THR A 938 12.74 1.07 23.52
C THR A 938 12.30 1.53 24.91
N LYS A 939 11.91 0.60 25.78
CA LYS A 939 11.49 0.91 27.15
C LYS A 939 12.63 1.50 27.99
N ILE A 940 13.84 0.95 27.89
CA ILE A 940 15.02 1.46 28.63
C ILE A 940 15.35 2.88 28.16
N ALA A 941 15.38 3.10 26.84
CA ALA A 941 15.66 4.41 26.25
C ALA A 941 14.65 5.46 26.71
N ALA A 942 13.35 5.15 26.67
CA ALA A 942 12.29 6.05 27.13
C ALA A 942 12.38 6.39 28.63
N ILE A 943 12.59 5.37 29.50
CA ILE A 943 12.72 5.58 30.95
C ILE A 943 13.91 6.48 31.28
N GLN A 944 15.07 6.23 30.66
CA GLN A 944 16.26 7.04 30.91
C GLN A 944 16.14 8.44 30.32
N ALA A 945 15.58 8.59 29.13
CA ALA A 945 15.32 9.90 28.54
C ALA A 945 14.39 10.74 29.43
N SER A 946 13.31 10.14 29.94
CA SER A 946 12.39 10.77 30.90
C SER A 946 13.11 11.16 32.20
N THR A 947 13.95 10.28 32.74
CA THR A 947 14.70 10.55 33.98
C THR A 947 15.74 11.67 33.80
N ASN A 948 16.44 11.65 32.68
CA ASN A 948 17.57 12.55 32.44
C ASN A 948 17.12 13.93 31.97
N PHE A 949 16.13 13.99 31.07
CA PHE A 949 15.68 15.24 30.43
C PHE A 949 14.29 15.69 30.87
N GLY A 950 13.46 14.81 31.44
CA GLY A 950 12.13 15.18 31.93
C GLY A 950 12.17 16.07 33.18
N GLY A 951 11.22 16.98 33.29
CA GLY A 951 11.08 17.93 34.40
C GLY A 951 10.57 19.31 33.97
N LEU A 952 10.31 20.16 34.96
CA LEU A 952 10.01 21.57 34.76
C LEU A 952 11.32 22.36 34.66
N TYR A 953 11.45 23.19 33.63
CA TYR A 953 12.54 24.13 33.45
C TYR A 953 11.98 25.55 33.51
N SER A 954 12.58 26.45 34.28
CA SER A 954 12.09 27.83 34.40
C SER A 954 13.22 28.85 34.51
N SER A 955 12.92 30.09 34.11
CA SER A 955 13.88 31.20 34.24
C SER A 955 13.68 31.94 35.55
N HIS A 956 14.79 32.33 36.19
CA HIS A 956 14.78 33.27 37.30
C HIS A 956 14.66 34.74 36.84
N LYS A 957 14.88 35.02 35.54
CA LYS A 957 14.97 36.38 34.99
C LYS A 957 13.74 36.80 34.18
N ALA A 958 12.98 35.83 33.67
CA ALA A 958 11.80 36.06 32.85
C ALA A 958 10.67 35.12 33.28
N ASN A 959 9.42 35.50 33.02
CA ASN A 959 8.28 34.62 33.24
C ASN A 959 8.19 33.59 32.11
N SER A 960 9.17 32.68 32.02
CA SER A 960 9.26 31.67 30.97
C SER A 960 9.60 30.31 31.56
N SER A 961 8.96 29.27 31.06
CA SER A 961 9.14 27.90 31.52
C SER A 961 8.76 26.89 30.44
N ILE A 962 9.36 25.71 30.48
CA ILE A 962 8.92 24.55 29.69
C ILE A 962 8.82 23.32 30.59
N THR A 963 7.87 22.43 30.31
CA THR A 963 7.81 21.10 30.94
C THR A 963 8.12 20.05 29.90
N VAL A 964 9.16 19.28 30.13
CA VAL A 964 9.56 18.15 29.29
C VAL A 964 9.15 16.86 29.97
N SER A 965 8.56 15.92 29.25
CA SER A 965 8.24 14.59 29.75
C SER A 965 8.44 13.53 28.66
N ALA A 966 8.13 12.28 28.97
CA ALA A 966 8.12 11.18 28.01
C ALA A 966 6.84 10.36 28.24
N ASP A 967 6.21 9.94 27.15
CA ASP A 967 5.05 9.06 27.15
C ASP A 967 5.37 7.75 26.40
N SER A 968 4.35 6.99 25.99
CA SER A 968 4.51 5.76 25.21
C SER A 968 4.87 6.01 23.75
N SER A 969 4.78 7.26 23.28
CA SER A 969 5.05 7.64 21.91
C SER A 969 6.52 8.04 21.74
N PRO A 970 7.03 8.05 20.51
CA PRO A 970 8.44 8.33 20.31
C PRO A 970 8.82 9.82 20.50
N GLY A 971 10.04 10.05 21.00
CA GLY A 971 10.53 11.39 21.32
C GLY A 971 10.06 11.92 22.67
N LEU A 972 10.82 12.85 23.25
CA LEU A 972 10.38 13.56 24.45
C LEU A 972 9.28 14.56 24.08
N VAL A 973 8.29 14.78 24.93
CA VAL A 973 7.20 15.73 24.68
C VAL A 973 7.41 17.02 25.48
N ILE A 974 7.08 18.15 24.86
CA ILE A 974 6.91 19.41 25.59
C ILE A 974 5.42 19.61 25.87
N ASP A 975 5.03 19.44 27.13
CA ASP A 975 3.63 19.56 27.55
C ASP A 975 3.20 21.02 27.66
N THR A 976 4.03 21.83 28.30
CA THR A 976 3.76 23.26 28.52
C THR A 976 4.95 24.09 28.06
N TRP A 977 4.67 25.24 27.44
CA TRP A 977 5.69 26.18 27.02
C TRP A 977 5.20 27.61 27.25
N ILE A 978 5.72 28.26 28.28
CA ILE A 978 5.43 29.65 28.62
C ILE A 978 6.61 30.51 28.20
N SER A 979 6.36 31.56 27.43
CA SER A 979 7.34 32.56 27.03
C SER A 979 6.85 33.95 27.45
N ASN A 980 7.59 34.59 28.36
CA ASN A 980 7.28 35.90 28.95
C ASN A 980 5.81 36.07 29.44
N GLY A 981 5.26 35.03 30.08
CA GLY A 981 3.91 35.00 30.64
C GLY A 981 2.81 34.67 29.64
N THR A 982 3.15 34.37 28.39
CA THR A 982 2.20 33.93 27.35
C THR A 982 2.41 32.45 27.05
N ASP A 983 1.32 31.73 26.79
CA ASP A 983 1.40 30.36 26.29
C ASP A 983 1.96 30.38 24.86
N PHE A 984 3.21 29.94 24.73
CA PHE A 984 3.92 29.93 23.47
C PHE A 984 3.45 28.81 22.55
N ARG A 985 2.77 27.77 23.09
CA ARG A 985 2.14 26.72 22.26
C ARG A 985 1.10 27.31 21.32
N ALA A 986 0.32 28.29 21.77
CA ALA A 986 -0.65 28.99 20.91
C ALA A 986 0.03 29.75 19.76
N THR A 987 1.21 30.32 20.00
CA THR A 987 2.00 30.97 18.94
C THR A 987 2.54 29.95 17.94
N LEU A 988 3.07 28.83 18.42
CA LEU A 988 3.57 27.75 17.56
C LEU A 988 2.44 27.09 16.77
N ALA A 989 1.26 26.89 17.34
CA ALA A 989 0.09 26.35 16.65
C ALA A 989 -0.30 27.25 15.47
N ALA A 990 -0.44 28.55 15.72
CA ALA A 990 -0.76 29.54 14.68
C ALA A 990 0.30 29.59 13.56
N LEU A 991 1.60 29.50 13.90
CA LEU A 991 2.69 29.48 12.91
C LEU A 991 2.71 28.22 12.05
N ASN A 992 2.23 27.10 12.57
CA ASN A 992 2.17 25.81 11.86
C ASN A 992 0.79 25.53 11.25
N GLY A 993 -0.16 26.48 11.31
CA GLY A 993 -1.51 26.31 10.76
C GLY A 993 -2.41 25.35 11.55
N VAL A 994 -2.08 25.06 12.81
CA VAL A 994 -2.87 24.19 13.69
C VAL A 994 -3.98 25.00 14.35
N GLU A 995 -5.24 24.64 14.08
CA GLU A 995 -6.40 25.39 14.58
C GLU A 995 -6.57 25.28 16.10
N GLU A 996 -6.39 24.07 16.66
CA GLU A 996 -6.53 23.79 18.09
C GLU A 996 -5.16 23.66 18.78
N VAL A 997 -4.89 24.49 19.80
CA VAL A 997 -3.60 24.49 20.52
C VAL A 997 -3.30 23.14 21.19
N ASP A 998 -4.34 22.44 21.63
CA ASP A 998 -4.22 21.12 22.28
C ASP A 998 -3.90 20.01 21.25
N ALA A 999 -4.23 20.23 19.98
CA ALA A 999 -3.89 19.34 18.89
C ALA A 999 -2.40 19.42 18.50
N LEU A 1000 -1.71 20.52 18.83
CA LEU A 1000 -0.28 20.66 18.57
C LEU A 1000 0.56 19.67 19.42
N SER A 1001 1.18 18.69 18.78
CA SER A 1001 2.30 17.93 19.35
C SER A 1001 3.61 18.67 19.15
N ILE A 1002 4.44 18.68 20.20
CA ILE A 1002 5.81 19.18 20.17
C ILE A 1002 6.73 18.05 20.66
N ARG A 1003 7.41 17.39 19.72
CA ARG A 1003 8.27 16.23 20.00
C ARG A 1003 9.74 16.56 19.81
N LEU A 1004 10.56 16.28 20.80
CA LEU A 1004 12.00 16.49 20.76
C LEU A 1004 12.72 15.21 20.37
N TYR A 1005 13.47 15.28 19.27
CA TYR A 1005 14.33 14.22 18.79
C TYR A 1005 15.80 14.63 18.91
N PRO A 1006 16.71 13.70 19.26
CA PRO A 1006 18.13 13.99 19.34
C PRO A 1006 18.68 14.37 17.95
N ALA A 1007 19.44 15.48 17.88
CA ALA A 1007 20.08 15.90 16.63
C ALA A 1007 21.46 15.23 16.42
N HIS A 1008 21.93 14.41 17.36
CA HIS A 1008 23.27 13.83 17.43
C HIS A 1008 24.43 14.85 17.40
N LEU A 1009 24.14 16.11 17.75
CA LEU A 1009 25.15 17.15 17.93
C LEU A 1009 25.49 17.23 19.41
N ILE A 1010 26.56 16.55 19.80
CA ILE A 1010 27.02 16.47 21.18
C ILE A 1010 28.40 17.13 21.29
N SER A 1011 28.49 18.17 22.13
CA SER A 1011 29.76 18.77 22.54
C SER A 1011 30.11 18.26 23.93
N LYS A 1012 30.97 17.24 24.01
CA LYS A 1012 31.48 16.73 25.28
C LYS A 1012 32.49 17.73 25.86
N ARG A 1013 32.14 18.42 26.95
CA ARG A 1013 33.08 19.17 27.80
C ARG A 1013 32.95 18.62 29.22
N THR A 1014 34.03 18.57 29.96
CA THR A 1014 33.99 18.12 31.36
C THR A 1014 34.10 19.37 32.24
N PRO A 1015 33.19 19.60 33.20
CA PRO A 1015 32.18 18.68 33.74
C PRO A 1015 30.80 18.68 33.04
N ILE A 1016 30.55 19.57 32.06
CA ILE A 1016 29.22 19.76 31.44
C ILE A 1016 29.26 19.49 29.95
N SER A 1017 28.41 18.60 29.45
CA SER A 1017 28.24 18.35 28.01
C SER A 1017 27.02 19.08 27.46
N ARG A 1018 27.05 19.44 26.17
CA ARG A 1018 25.90 20.06 25.48
C ARG A 1018 25.33 19.10 24.45
N GLN A 1019 24.01 18.93 24.45
CA GLN A 1019 23.29 18.06 23.51
C GLN A 1019 22.18 18.83 22.82
N ALA A 1020 22.19 18.87 21.48
CA ALA A 1020 21.15 19.53 20.72
C ALA A 1020 20.02 18.57 20.32
N PHE A 1021 18.80 19.10 20.37
CA PHE A 1021 17.57 18.46 19.93
C PHE A 1021 16.91 19.29 18.82
N ARG A 1022 16.01 18.64 18.09
CA ARG A 1022 15.08 19.29 17.16
C ARG A 1022 13.66 18.97 17.59
N ALA A 1023 12.85 20.01 17.73
CA ALA A 1023 11.42 19.89 17.93
C ALA A 1023 10.72 19.66 16.59
N VAL A 1024 9.82 18.70 16.54
CA VAL A 1024 8.86 18.53 15.45
C VAL A 1024 7.53 19.05 15.95
N PHE A 1025 6.97 20.02 15.23
CA PHE A 1025 5.65 20.59 15.46
C PHE A 1025 4.68 19.89 14.53
N GLN A 1026 3.67 19.23 15.09
CA GLN A 1026 2.73 18.41 14.32
C GLN A 1026 1.32 18.56 14.86
N ASP A 1027 0.35 18.68 13.95
CA ASP A 1027 -1.06 18.59 14.33
C ASP A 1027 -1.44 17.11 14.52
N LYS A 1028 -1.87 16.74 15.72
CA LYS A 1028 -2.34 15.39 16.03
C LYS A 1028 -3.67 15.05 15.36
N ASN A 1029 -4.43 16.07 14.95
CA ASN A 1029 -5.71 15.92 14.28
C ASN A 1029 -5.56 15.85 12.76
N GLU A 1030 -4.37 16.15 12.22
CA GLU A 1030 -4.11 16.07 10.79
C GLU A 1030 -4.03 14.60 10.35
N PHE A 1031 -4.91 14.25 9.41
CA PHE A 1031 -4.94 12.92 8.83
C PHE A 1031 -3.69 12.68 7.98
N ALA A 1032 -3.16 11.45 8.03
CA ALA A 1032 -2.23 10.99 7.00
C ALA A 1032 -2.98 10.91 5.66
N ASP A 1033 -2.89 11.98 4.86
CA ASP A 1033 -3.35 12.15 3.46
C ASP A 1033 -4.22 11.01 2.93
N TYR A 1034 -5.46 10.87 3.42
CA TYR A 1034 -6.48 9.93 2.94
C TYR A 1034 -5.95 8.53 2.53
N GLY A 1035 -5.09 7.91 3.36
CA GLY A 1035 -4.53 6.57 3.09
C GLY A 1035 -3.25 6.55 2.24
N THR A 1036 -2.67 7.71 1.98
CA THR A 1036 -1.30 7.88 1.49
C THR A 1036 -0.41 8.19 2.69
N PRO A 1037 0.65 7.42 2.97
CA PRO A 1037 1.58 7.72 4.06
C PRO A 1037 2.52 8.89 3.68
N THR A 1038 1.97 10.02 3.23
CA THR A 1038 2.72 11.23 2.85
C THR A 1038 2.87 12.17 4.03
N CYS A 1039 3.44 11.69 5.13
CA CYS A 1039 3.81 12.59 6.21
C CYS A 1039 5.19 13.21 5.89
N VAL A 1040 5.23 14.53 5.74
CA VAL A 1040 6.40 15.29 5.24
C VAL A 1040 7.11 16.11 6.33
N THR A 1041 7.05 15.68 7.59
CA THR A 1041 7.62 16.42 8.75
C THR A 1041 9.12 16.72 8.58
N TRP A 1042 9.86 15.90 7.84
CA TRP A 1042 11.26 16.15 7.53
C TRP A 1042 11.49 17.40 6.67
N LEU A 1043 10.48 17.91 5.94
CA LEU A 1043 10.53 19.16 5.17
C LEU A 1043 10.39 20.41 6.06
N SER A 1044 9.83 20.30 7.27
CA SER A 1044 9.49 21.45 8.12
C SER A 1044 10.52 21.73 9.23
N VAL A 1045 11.46 20.83 9.50
CA VAL A 1045 12.56 21.05 10.46
C VAL A 1045 13.44 22.24 10.02
N ASP A 1046 13.84 23.11 10.96
CA ASP A 1046 14.57 24.37 10.72
C ASP A 1046 13.82 25.42 9.86
N SER A 1047 12.51 25.26 9.62
CA SER A 1047 11.73 26.20 8.80
C SER A 1047 11.36 27.50 9.51
N LEU A 1048 11.06 27.43 10.82
CA LEU A 1048 10.64 28.58 11.63
C LEU A 1048 11.85 29.23 12.31
N LYS A 1049 12.28 30.40 11.82
CA LYS A 1049 13.42 31.15 12.36
C LYS A 1049 13.00 32.48 12.98
N TYR A 1050 13.60 32.81 14.13
CA TYR A 1050 13.44 34.10 14.80
C TYR A 1050 14.80 34.61 15.26
N GLY A 1051 15.14 35.86 14.89
CA GLY A 1051 16.44 36.46 15.23
C GLY A 1051 17.66 35.74 14.62
N GLY A 1052 17.47 34.95 13.56
CA GLY A 1052 18.53 34.16 12.91
C GLY A 1052 18.77 32.77 13.52
N ALA A 1053 18.05 32.39 14.57
CA ALA A 1053 18.06 31.06 15.17
C ALA A 1053 16.71 30.36 14.96
N SER A 1054 16.71 29.03 15.03
CA SER A 1054 15.52 28.22 14.74
C SER A 1054 14.68 27.98 16.00
N LEU A 1055 13.36 28.10 15.87
CA LEU A 1055 12.41 27.95 16.98
C LEU A 1055 12.27 26.50 17.45
N ASP A 1056 12.66 25.56 16.60
CA ASP A 1056 12.69 24.12 16.86
C ASP A 1056 14.02 23.65 17.48
N GLN A 1057 15.02 24.51 17.69
CA GLN A 1057 16.28 24.11 18.31
C GLN A 1057 16.25 24.28 19.83
N LEU A 1058 16.48 23.18 20.54
CA LEU A 1058 16.70 23.17 21.98
C LEU A 1058 18.08 22.56 22.27
N ILE A 1059 18.82 23.13 23.22
CA ILE A 1059 20.15 22.65 23.59
C ILE A 1059 20.17 22.42 25.10
N PHE A 1060 20.34 21.17 25.51
CA PHE A 1060 20.45 20.81 26.92
C PHE A 1060 21.91 20.82 27.36
N GLU A 1061 22.19 21.45 28.50
CA GLU A 1061 23.41 21.20 29.27
C GLU A 1061 23.17 20.00 30.18
N VAL A 1062 24.06 19.01 30.12
CA VAL A 1062 23.97 17.78 30.91
C VAL A 1062 25.21 17.60 31.78
N ASP A 1063 25.04 17.06 32.97
CA ASP A 1063 26.13 16.71 33.87
C ASP A 1063 26.87 15.43 33.44
N THR A 1064 27.84 15.01 34.24
CA THR A 1064 28.63 13.79 33.99
C THR A 1064 27.82 12.50 34.08
N ASP A 1065 26.65 12.54 34.74
CA ASP A 1065 25.74 11.40 34.85
C ASP A 1065 24.69 11.41 33.72
N GLY A 1066 24.78 12.36 32.79
CA GLY A 1066 23.87 12.52 31.65
C GLY A 1066 22.55 13.20 32.00
N LYS A 1067 22.41 13.78 33.20
CA LYS A 1067 21.18 14.49 33.62
C LYS A 1067 21.21 15.92 33.14
N ALA A 1068 20.11 16.37 32.55
CA ALA A 1068 19.93 17.75 32.15
C ALA A 1068 19.93 18.69 33.37
N LEU A 1069 20.70 19.77 33.27
CA LEU A 1069 20.80 20.84 34.24
C LEU A 1069 19.97 22.05 33.81
N ASP A 1070 20.03 22.38 32.51
CA ASP A 1070 19.29 23.46 31.90
C ASP A 1070 19.00 23.18 30.42
N VAL A 1071 18.17 24.04 29.83
CA VAL A 1071 17.83 24.04 28.42
C VAL A 1071 17.90 25.45 27.86
N GLU A 1072 18.74 25.62 26.85
CA GLU A 1072 18.86 26.84 26.05
C GLU A 1072 17.93 26.75 24.84
N ILE A 1073 17.17 27.82 24.61
CA ILE A 1073 16.33 28.02 23.43
C ILE A 1073 16.89 29.22 22.67
N PRO A 1074 17.81 29.02 21.69
CA PRO A 1074 18.57 30.11 21.08
C PRO A 1074 17.69 31.16 20.40
N ALA A 1075 16.61 30.75 19.73
CA ALA A 1075 15.67 31.65 19.09
C ALA A 1075 14.99 32.61 20.08
N LEU A 1076 14.74 32.18 21.32
CA LEU A 1076 14.15 33.01 22.36
C LEU A 1076 15.21 33.71 23.23
N GLN A 1077 16.49 33.52 22.94
CA GLN A 1077 17.63 34.06 23.71
C GLN A 1077 17.52 33.81 25.22
N ILE A 1078 17.03 32.62 25.59
CA ILE A 1078 16.76 32.26 26.97
C ILE A 1078 17.35 30.90 27.32
N THR A 1079 17.79 30.78 28.58
CA THR A 1079 18.19 29.54 29.22
C THR A 1079 17.28 29.32 30.43
N LEU A 1080 16.75 28.11 30.56
CA LEU A 1080 15.81 27.71 31.61
C LEU A 1080 16.46 26.62 32.48
N GLU A 1081 16.51 26.84 33.79
CA GLU A 1081 17.13 25.91 34.74
C GLU A 1081 16.14 24.82 35.16
N LYS A 1082 16.60 23.57 35.22
CA LYS A 1082 15.79 22.44 35.67
C LYS A 1082 15.45 22.60 37.15
N GLN A 1083 14.17 22.56 37.47
CA GLN A 1083 13.66 22.64 38.84
C GLN A 1083 13.82 21.29 39.54
N LYS A 1084 14.07 21.34 40.86
CA LYS A 1084 14.33 20.17 41.70
C LYS A 1084 13.07 19.41 42.08
#